data_AF-A0A3L8P4A3-F1
#
_entry.id   AF-A0A3L8P4A3-F1
#
_cell.length_a   1.000
_cell.length_b   1.000
_cell.length_c   1.000
_cell.angle_alpha   90.00
_cell.angle_beta   90.00
_cell.angle_gamma   90.00
#
_symmetry.space_group_name_H-M   'P 1'
#
loop_
_entity.id
_entity.type
_entity.pdbx_description
1 polymer ?
#
loop_
_entity_poly.entity_id
_entity_poly.type
_entity_poly.pdbx_seq_one_letter_code
_entity_poly.pdbx_strand_id
1 'polypeptide(L)'
;MAAVPVSVLLVSHNGERWLPAVLAGVEQQTHPIDHRVAIDTGSRDGSVTALRTSGWDVEQLGAATPWAESVRAGLARIPAPPPSDPHPGWVWILHDDSAPAPDALALLLEAAHRHPDVAVLGPKLREWPSLRRLLEMGVTISGTGRRETGLERGEYDQGQHDRRRVVLAVNTAGMLVRRDVLEHLGFDRSLPVYGNDLDFGWRAARAGYSTMVVPEAVCFHVEAAHRGQRASRLAELHHRQERAGAIYTLLANGTGRGWALQSLRLGVLGLLRALGFLLIRAPLEAWDELVALGSTVFAPRRIAAARRARQRTAVVGHSEVRHLLAPPWLPLRHLLDNVGDFFSALVDLGRESVGGRTVRTAHQVDVDDVESSQEPGLVALVLRSPRTWLIVGGFVLALVAARDLLHGGPLHGGALPAAPAGTGHWWSAWWSAHHDLGTGSSAPAPGYVLVLAVLGVLTLGHAGAVIWVLFVLGVPLTALSALRFFRRVTDGWAAAFVGATAYALAPVVAGAYAQGRLGTVVGGLLLPWAATSALGLARPERERRWRAVWRTAVGLALTCAFAPTAWLVALLVAVVLIVRRPGWWAGPVVVLVAPVALLLPWAAGALQHPGSLLLEAGVAGALPASEDALRLLLGRPGGPGAAPWWLGAGLLVAALLAGLREQRHGRVAVAWGVAAAGALVAALTATVSVRLPGLTSAVHPWTGFGLLVLQAGLVGAVVVAGDGLLTEVRAGGWRRPAGLLGGVLAAFSVVGGLAWWAVAGISGPLERGPVAGPPAYMSDLSATHDASGVLQLRGGRAQGVRYEVLRDGPLPVGDDAIAALTAPDPALRGVLRRLLADPQPADARSLAAYGVAYVYARAPVSRRVSAAFDAAPGFSRASGATRHDASWRLQDTPTLSATDHDGQPFHLVLVVLQGLAIVAAIVLTMPSRRVRR
;
A
#
# COMPACT_ATOMS: atom_id res chain seq x y z
N MET A 1 15.84 63.65 -5.69
CA MET A 1 16.36 62.80 -4.59
C MET A 1 17.86 62.95 -4.59
N ALA A 2 18.51 63.19 -3.44
CA ALA A 2 19.97 63.07 -3.37
C ALA A 2 20.34 61.66 -3.85
N ALA A 3 21.33 61.54 -4.74
CA ALA A 3 21.70 60.26 -5.32
C ALA A 3 22.33 59.37 -4.24
N VAL A 4 21.55 58.43 -3.70
CA VAL A 4 22.07 57.43 -2.77
C VAL A 4 22.88 56.42 -3.58
N PRO A 5 24.15 56.15 -3.23
CA PRO A 5 24.99 55.27 -4.02
C PRO A 5 24.47 53.83 -4.00
N VAL A 6 24.45 53.18 -5.16
CA VAL A 6 23.97 51.82 -5.40
C VAL A 6 25.04 51.00 -6.10
N SER A 7 25.42 49.89 -5.46
CA SER A 7 26.42 48.96 -5.98
C SER A 7 25.81 47.61 -6.28
N VAL A 8 26.07 47.06 -7.46
CA VAL A 8 25.68 45.70 -7.81
C VAL A 8 26.81 44.74 -7.50
N LEU A 9 26.50 43.70 -6.74
CA LEU A 9 27.40 42.61 -6.39
C LEU A 9 26.87 41.30 -6.98
N LEU A 10 27.51 40.82 -8.03
CA LEU A 10 27.15 39.58 -8.69
C LEU A 10 28.10 38.45 -8.27
N VAL A 11 27.58 37.32 -7.80
CA VAL A 11 28.40 36.13 -7.51
C VAL A 11 28.17 35.08 -8.59
N SER A 12 29.25 34.60 -9.21
CA SER A 12 29.20 33.66 -10.33
C SER A 12 29.95 32.35 -10.06
N HIS A 13 29.43 31.25 -10.60
CA HIS A 13 30.04 29.93 -10.63
C HIS A 13 29.53 29.12 -11.82
N ASN A 14 30.32 28.97 -12.87
CA ASN A 14 29.93 28.28 -14.11
C ASN A 14 28.58 28.79 -14.66
N GLY A 15 28.51 30.12 -14.85
CA GLY A 15 27.32 30.86 -15.24
C GLY A 15 27.23 31.23 -16.73
N GLU A 16 28.16 30.76 -17.58
CA GLU A 16 28.32 31.23 -18.98
C GLU A 16 27.01 31.22 -19.77
N ARG A 17 26.16 30.21 -19.52
CA ARG A 17 24.87 30.04 -20.18
C ARG A 17 23.86 31.16 -19.88
N TRP A 18 23.88 31.73 -18.68
CA TRP A 18 22.85 32.66 -18.19
C TRP A 18 23.35 34.10 -18.10
N LEU A 19 24.66 34.29 -17.88
CA LEU A 19 25.30 35.58 -17.72
C LEU A 19 24.95 36.60 -18.81
N PRO A 20 24.89 36.28 -20.13
CA PRO A 20 24.56 37.29 -21.14
C PRO A 20 23.24 38.01 -20.88
N ALA A 21 22.22 37.27 -20.45
CA ALA A 21 20.92 37.85 -20.17
C ALA A 21 20.85 38.52 -18.78
N VAL A 22 21.62 38.04 -17.80
CA VAL A 22 21.78 38.74 -16.52
C VAL A 22 22.46 40.10 -16.71
N LEU A 23 23.56 40.13 -17.48
CA LEU A 23 24.31 41.35 -17.78
C LEU A 23 23.45 42.34 -18.56
N ALA A 24 22.72 41.88 -19.58
CA ALA A 24 21.75 42.72 -20.29
C ALA A 24 20.67 43.28 -19.36
N GLY A 25 20.14 42.48 -18.42
CA GLY A 25 19.16 42.93 -17.44
C GLY A 25 19.71 44.00 -16.51
N VAL A 26 20.97 43.89 -16.07
CA VAL A 26 21.63 44.92 -15.24
C VAL A 26 21.93 46.19 -16.05
N GLU A 27 22.31 46.07 -17.32
CA GLU A 27 22.57 47.23 -18.19
C GLU A 27 21.30 48.00 -18.56
N GLN A 28 20.15 47.33 -18.65
CA GLN A 28 18.86 47.92 -18.97
C GLN A 28 18.17 48.59 -17.77
N GLN A 29 18.80 48.62 -16.59
CA GLN A 29 18.18 49.25 -15.42
C GLN A 29 17.93 50.74 -15.65
N THR A 30 16.71 51.16 -15.33
CA THR A 30 16.26 52.55 -15.45
C THR A 30 16.85 53.47 -14.38
N HIS A 31 17.32 52.91 -13.26
CA HIS A 31 18.10 53.62 -12.25
C HIS A 31 19.61 53.43 -12.49
N PRO A 32 20.44 54.47 -12.42
CA PRO A 32 21.88 54.35 -12.57
C PRO A 32 22.52 53.47 -11.48
N ILE A 33 23.60 52.77 -11.83
CA ILE A 33 24.38 51.92 -10.94
C ILE A 33 25.78 52.51 -10.84
N ASP A 34 26.25 52.81 -9.63
CA ASP A 34 27.53 53.47 -9.39
C ASP A 34 28.71 52.51 -9.48
N HIS A 35 28.54 51.28 -8.99
CA HIS A 35 29.60 50.27 -8.95
C HIS A 35 29.08 48.90 -9.38
N ARG A 36 29.86 48.21 -10.22
CA ARG A 36 29.55 46.87 -10.74
C ARG A 36 30.68 45.92 -10.38
N VAL A 37 30.47 45.10 -9.35
CA VAL A 37 31.46 44.16 -8.83
C VAL A 37 30.98 42.73 -9.05
N ALA A 38 31.85 41.87 -9.56
CA ALA A 38 31.57 40.45 -9.72
C ALA A 38 32.61 39.59 -8.99
N ILE A 39 32.13 38.60 -8.24
CA ILE A 39 32.96 37.61 -7.56
C ILE A 39 32.74 36.26 -8.22
N ASP A 40 33.75 35.82 -8.96
CA ASP A 40 33.78 34.48 -9.54
C ASP A 40 34.33 33.49 -8.52
N THR A 41 33.62 32.39 -8.30
CA THR A 41 34.02 31.35 -7.34
C THR A 41 34.63 30.15 -8.07
N GLY A 42 35.62 30.40 -8.93
CA GLY A 42 36.40 29.35 -9.59
C GLY A 42 35.66 28.70 -10.75
N SER A 43 35.01 29.51 -11.59
CA SER A 43 34.38 29.05 -12.82
C SER A 43 35.41 28.43 -13.78
N ARG A 44 34.98 27.43 -14.54
CA ARG A 44 35.77 26.70 -15.55
C ARG A 44 35.28 26.92 -16.97
N ASP A 45 34.26 27.75 -17.13
CA ASP A 45 33.60 28.09 -18.38
C ASP A 45 33.91 29.55 -18.77
N GLY A 46 33.23 30.10 -19.78
CA GLY A 46 33.42 31.47 -20.27
C GLY A 46 32.99 32.59 -19.32
N SER A 47 32.52 32.30 -18.10
CA SER A 47 31.89 33.29 -17.19
C SER A 47 32.78 34.50 -16.89
N VAL A 48 34.03 34.25 -16.51
CA VAL A 48 35.00 35.31 -16.17
C VAL A 48 35.23 36.23 -17.36
N THR A 49 35.40 35.66 -18.55
CA THR A 49 35.64 36.41 -19.78
C THR A 49 34.44 37.29 -20.11
N ALA A 50 33.22 36.76 -19.99
CA ALA A 50 31.99 37.52 -20.21
C ALA A 50 31.89 38.71 -19.26
N LEU A 51 32.12 38.50 -17.96
CA LEU A 51 32.07 39.56 -16.94
C LEU A 51 33.09 40.68 -17.20
N ARG A 52 34.34 40.32 -17.52
CA ARG A 52 35.39 41.31 -17.81
C ARG A 52 35.11 42.10 -19.08
N THR A 53 34.58 41.44 -20.11
CA THR A 53 34.26 42.08 -21.40
C THR A 53 33.13 43.11 -21.24
N SER A 54 32.20 42.88 -20.32
CA SER A 54 31.12 43.83 -19.96
C SER A 54 31.56 44.96 -19.00
N GLY A 55 32.86 45.09 -18.71
CA GLY A 55 33.40 46.19 -17.90
C GLY A 55 33.16 46.09 -16.40
N TRP A 56 32.89 44.90 -15.86
CA TRP A 56 32.73 44.69 -14.41
C TRP A 56 34.10 44.58 -13.72
N ASP A 57 34.17 44.98 -12.45
CA ASP A 57 35.32 44.68 -11.60
C ASP A 57 35.23 43.24 -11.08
N VAL A 58 36.05 42.34 -11.63
CA VAL A 58 35.95 40.89 -11.40
C VAL A 58 37.11 40.38 -10.55
N GLU A 59 36.79 39.75 -9.42
CA GLU A 59 37.74 38.97 -8.62
C GLU A 59 37.42 37.47 -8.69
N GLN A 60 38.46 36.65 -8.86
CA GLN A 60 38.34 35.19 -8.88
C GLN A 60 38.82 34.59 -7.56
N LEU A 61 37.96 33.79 -6.94
CA LEU A 61 38.22 33.03 -5.73
C LEU A 61 38.22 31.53 -6.03
N GLY A 62 38.61 30.70 -5.05
CA GLY A 62 38.62 29.25 -5.23
C GLY A 62 37.22 28.63 -5.34
N ALA A 63 37.12 27.48 -6.03
CA ALA A 63 35.85 26.75 -6.23
C ALA A 63 35.18 26.19 -4.95
N ALA A 64 35.88 26.25 -3.82
CA ALA A 64 35.36 25.83 -2.51
C ALA A 64 35.01 27.02 -1.60
N THR A 65 35.03 28.26 -2.13
CA THR A 65 34.74 29.47 -1.36
C THR A 65 33.26 29.50 -0.97
N PRO A 66 32.92 29.56 0.33
CA PRO A 66 31.54 29.67 0.78
C PRO A 66 30.88 30.99 0.38
N TRP A 67 29.55 30.99 0.25
CA TRP A 67 28.76 32.18 -0.10
C TRP A 67 29.10 33.41 0.75
N ALA A 68 29.19 33.24 2.06
CA ALA A 68 29.49 34.33 3.00
C ALA A 68 30.86 34.98 2.76
N GLU A 69 31.83 34.20 2.28
CA GLU A 69 33.17 34.71 1.97
C GLU A 69 33.18 35.44 0.63
N SER A 70 32.47 34.91 -0.37
CA SER A 70 32.30 35.56 -1.68
C SER A 70 31.65 36.94 -1.55
N VAL A 71 30.57 37.06 -0.77
CA VAL A 71 29.91 38.37 -0.55
C VAL A 71 30.83 39.34 0.19
N ARG A 72 31.58 38.86 1.19
CA ARG A 72 32.53 39.70 1.94
C ARG A 72 33.67 40.21 1.07
N ALA A 73 34.21 39.37 0.19
CA ALA A 73 35.23 39.78 -0.78
C ALA A 73 34.69 40.86 -1.72
N GLY A 74 33.47 40.64 -2.27
CA GLY A 74 32.80 41.64 -3.10
C GLY A 74 32.56 42.97 -2.40
N LEU A 75 32.07 42.93 -1.17
CA LEU A 75 31.82 44.13 -0.37
C LEU A 75 33.09 44.93 -0.11
N ALA A 76 34.24 44.27 0.10
CA ALA A 76 35.53 44.93 0.29
C ALA A 76 36.03 45.68 -0.95
N ARG A 77 35.52 45.35 -2.14
CA ARG A 77 35.85 46.04 -3.40
C ARG A 77 34.94 47.24 -3.68
N ILE A 78 33.78 47.31 -3.05
CA ILE A 78 32.85 48.42 -3.23
C ILE A 78 33.39 49.64 -2.45
N PRO A 79 33.69 50.78 -3.11
CA PRO A 79 34.21 51.97 -2.46
C PRO A 79 33.35 52.38 -1.25
N ALA A 80 33.96 52.54 -0.08
CA ALA A 80 33.23 52.96 1.12
C ALA A 80 32.70 54.39 0.96
N PRO A 81 31.44 54.67 1.37
CA PRO A 81 30.96 56.04 1.42
C PRO A 81 31.85 56.87 2.38
N PRO A 82 32.09 58.15 2.09
CA PRO A 82 32.88 58.98 2.98
C PRO A 82 32.22 59.08 4.36
N PRO A 83 32.98 59.15 5.47
CA PRO A 83 32.44 59.16 6.83
C PRO A 83 31.43 60.29 7.13
N SER A 84 31.44 61.33 6.31
CA SER A 84 30.56 62.51 6.39
C SER A 84 29.21 62.34 5.69
N ASP A 85 29.01 61.25 4.93
CA ASP A 85 27.75 61.00 4.21
C ASP A 85 26.72 60.34 5.14
N PRO A 86 25.55 60.96 5.39
CA PRO A 86 24.48 60.37 6.19
C PRO A 86 23.79 59.18 5.51
N HIS A 87 24.09 58.90 4.23
CA HIS A 87 23.48 57.81 3.48
C HIS A 87 24.47 56.65 3.25
N PRO A 88 24.30 55.49 3.93
CA PRO A 88 25.26 54.38 3.86
C PRO A 88 25.34 53.69 2.49
N GLY A 89 24.46 54.02 1.55
CA GLY A 89 24.36 53.35 0.25
C GLY A 89 23.67 51.98 0.31
N TRP A 90 23.40 51.42 -0.87
CA TRP A 90 22.75 50.13 -1.05
C TRP A 90 23.60 49.17 -1.86
N VAL A 91 23.55 47.89 -1.48
CA VAL A 91 24.19 46.79 -2.21
C VAL A 91 23.10 45.88 -2.77
N TRP A 92 23.06 45.74 -4.08
CA TRP A 92 22.14 44.85 -4.78
C TRP A 92 22.86 43.55 -5.16
N ILE A 93 22.51 42.48 -4.45
CA ILE A 93 23.11 41.17 -4.63
C ILE A 93 22.36 40.41 -5.73
N LEU A 94 23.10 39.89 -6.70
CA LEU A 94 22.60 39.09 -7.81
C LEU A 94 23.36 37.78 -7.95
N HIS A 95 22.66 36.78 -8.48
CA HIS A 95 23.27 35.53 -8.93
C HIS A 95 23.52 35.60 -10.43
N ASP A 96 24.46 34.79 -10.91
CA ASP A 96 24.74 34.62 -12.34
C ASP A 96 23.60 33.96 -13.14
N ASP A 97 22.56 33.46 -12.47
CA ASP A 97 21.34 32.89 -13.04
C ASP A 97 20.06 33.66 -12.65
N SER A 98 20.19 34.95 -12.29
CA SER A 98 19.09 35.87 -11.99
C SER A 98 19.13 37.13 -12.87
N ALA A 99 18.16 37.29 -13.79
CA ALA A 99 18.05 38.49 -14.62
C ALA A 99 16.96 39.42 -14.10
N PRO A 100 17.29 40.65 -13.72
CA PRO A 100 16.31 41.62 -13.31
C PRO A 100 15.55 42.24 -14.50
N ALA A 101 14.29 42.61 -14.28
CA ALA A 101 13.53 43.45 -15.20
C ALA A 101 14.06 44.91 -15.18
N PRO A 102 13.91 45.70 -16.27
CA PRO A 102 14.48 47.04 -16.40
C PRO A 102 14.13 48.06 -15.30
N ASP A 103 12.99 47.88 -14.64
CA ASP A 103 12.45 48.74 -13.58
C ASP A 103 12.71 48.20 -12.16
N ALA A 104 13.27 47.00 -12.04
CA ALA A 104 13.39 46.30 -10.76
C ALA A 104 14.17 47.12 -9.71
N LEU A 105 15.34 47.68 -10.07
CA LEU A 105 16.15 48.44 -9.14
C LEU A 105 15.47 49.75 -8.72
N ALA A 106 14.87 50.46 -9.67
CA ALA A 106 14.15 51.71 -9.39
C ALA A 106 13.00 51.47 -8.41
N LEU A 107 12.22 50.41 -8.60
CA LEU A 107 11.10 50.04 -7.74
C LEU A 107 11.54 49.61 -6.33
N LEU A 108 12.67 48.89 -6.21
CA LEU A 108 13.24 48.52 -4.91
C LEU A 108 13.71 49.77 -4.15
N LEU A 109 14.40 50.70 -4.80
CA LEU A 109 14.86 51.95 -4.18
C LEU A 109 13.69 52.87 -3.81
N GLU A 110 12.66 52.92 -4.64
CA GLU A 110 11.43 53.65 -4.34
C GLU A 110 10.75 53.08 -3.08
N ALA A 111 10.69 51.75 -2.95
CA ALA A 111 10.17 51.11 -1.74
C ALA A 111 11.04 51.42 -0.51
N ALA A 112 12.36 51.40 -0.66
CA ALA A 112 13.29 51.75 0.41
C ALA A 112 13.12 53.22 0.87
N HIS A 113 12.85 54.14 -0.06
CA HIS A 113 12.59 55.53 0.27
C HIS A 113 11.26 55.71 1.03
N ARG A 114 10.21 54.98 0.62
CA ARG A 114 8.89 55.03 1.28
C ARG A 114 8.87 54.32 2.64
N HIS A 115 9.78 53.39 2.89
CA HIS A 115 9.87 52.60 4.12
C HIS A 115 11.29 52.65 4.72
N PRO A 116 11.67 53.75 5.39
CA PRO A 116 13.03 53.95 5.90
C PRO A 116 13.44 52.98 7.02
N ASP A 117 12.47 52.28 7.63
CA ASP A 117 12.65 51.23 8.63
C ASP A 117 13.09 49.87 8.02
N VAL A 118 12.92 49.71 6.70
CA VAL A 118 13.29 48.50 5.97
C VAL A 118 14.74 48.58 5.53
N ALA A 119 15.54 47.58 5.92
CA ALA A 119 16.95 47.51 5.54
C ALA A 119 17.25 46.44 4.48
N VAL A 120 16.30 45.54 4.21
CA VAL A 120 16.45 44.46 3.23
C VAL A 120 15.19 44.40 2.37
N LEU A 121 15.35 44.52 1.06
CA LEU A 121 14.27 44.47 0.08
C LEU A 121 14.55 43.36 -0.93
N GLY A 122 13.50 42.66 -1.35
CA GLY A 122 13.62 41.61 -2.36
C GLY A 122 12.53 41.70 -3.42
N PRO A 123 12.86 41.39 -4.68
CA PRO A 123 11.91 41.36 -5.78
C PRO A 123 11.03 40.11 -5.73
N LYS A 124 9.96 40.14 -6.53
CA LYS A 124 9.23 38.95 -6.97
C LYS A 124 10.12 38.11 -7.88
N LEU A 125 10.31 36.83 -7.54
CA LEU A 125 11.05 35.89 -8.39
C LEU A 125 10.12 35.07 -9.27
N ARG A 126 10.35 35.14 -10.58
CA ARG A 126 9.65 34.35 -11.60
C ARG A 126 10.57 33.33 -12.26
N GLU A 127 9.98 32.30 -12.83
CA GLU A 127 10.74 31.28 -13.56
C GLU A 127 11.30 31.81 -14.88
N TRP A 128 12.60 31.59 -15.10
CA TRP A 128 13.28 31.80 -16.37
C TRP A 128 12.88 30.76 -17.44
N PRO A 129 12.70 31.09 -18.74
CA PRO A 129 12.91 32.39 -19.42
C PRO A 129 11.66 33.25 -19.64
N SER A 130 10.44 32.71 -19.57
CA SER A 130 9.22 33.48 -19.86
C SER A 130 7.95 32.71 -19.46
N LEU A 131 7.89 32.24 -18.20
CA LEU A 131 6.64 31.75 -17.65
C LEU A 131 6.21 32.70 -16.55
N ARG A 132 4.91 33.05 -16.52
CA ARG A 132 4.30 33.74 -15.38
C ARG A 132 4.41 32.92 -14.08
N ARG A 133 5.15 31.82 -14.01
CA ARG A 133 5.23 30.97 -12.82
C ARG A 133 6.03 31.65 -11.72
N LEU A 134 5.45 31.76 -10.54
CA LEU A 134 6.09 32.31 -9.36
C LEU A 134 7.04 31.26 -8.77
N LEU A 135 8.28 31.67 -8.48
CA LEU A 135 9.23 30.87 -7.71
C LEU A 135 9.22 31.27 -6.25
N GLU A 136 9.23 32.58 -5.98
CA GLU A 136 9.37 33.10 -4.63
C GLU A 136 8.81 34.52 -4.47
N MET A 137 8.19 34.77 -3.31
CA MET A 137 7.57 36.04 -2.92
C MET A 137 7.91 36.38 -1.46
N GLY A 138 9.20 36.30 -1.14
CA GLY A 138 9.71 36.23 0.24
C GLY A 138 9.56 34.83 0.82
N VAL A 139 10.36 34.55 1.86
CA VAL A 139 10.44 33.23 2.46
C VAL A 139 10.46 33.27 3.97
N THR A 140 9.95 32.16 4.52
CA THR A 140 10.02 31.84 5.93
C THR A 140 10.41 30.38 6.11
N ILE A 141 10.51 29.93 7.35
CA ILE A 141 10.89 28.56 7.71
C ILE A 141 9.88 27.99 8.70
N SER A 142 9.49 26.73 8.47
CA SER A 142 8.58 26.02 9.37
C SER A 142 9.31 25.39 10.56
N GLY A 143 8.55 25.03 11.60
CA GLY A 143 9.10 24.42 12.81
C GLY A 143 9.80 23.07 12.61
N THR A 144 9.73 22.47 11.41
CA THR A 144 10.45 21.25 11.03
C THR A 144 11.66 21.51 10.16
N GLY A 145 11.94 22.76 9.79
CA GLY A 145 13.07 23.15 8.95
C GLY A 145 12.80 22.98 7.46
N ARG A 146 11.56 23.24 7.04
CA ARG A 146 11.20 23.34 5.61
C ARG A 146 11.10 24.82 5.24
N ARG A 147 11.68 25.18 4.09
CA ARG A 147 11.57 26.51 3.48
C ARG A 147 10.15 26.69 2.94
N GLU A 148 9.50 27.76 3.35
CA GLU A 148 8.13 28.08 2.96
C GLU A 148 8.12 29.40 2.18
N THR A 149 7.64 29.37 0.94
CA THR A 149 7.47 30.55 0.07
C THR A 149 6.07 31.13 0.16
N GLY A 150 5.11 30.38 0.72
CA GLY A 150 3.69 30.74 0.72
C GLY A 150 3.02 30.61 -0.65
N LEU A 151 3.65 29.93 -1.60
CA LEU A 151 3.15 29.69 -2.96
C LEU A 151 2.75 28.22 -3.14
N GLU A 152 1.74 27.99 -3.98
CA GLU A 152 1.39 26.65 -4.44
C GLU A 152 2.39 26.14 -5.49
N ARG A 153 2.52 24.82 -5.62
CA ARG A 153 3.48 24.23 -6.57
C ARG A 153 3.12 24.61 -8.00
N GLY A 154 3.98 25.40 -8.62
CA GLY A 154 3.82 25.83 -10.01
C GLY A 154 2.74 26.91 -10.18
N GLU A 155 2.45 27.67 -9.13
CA GLU A 155 1.49 28.77 -9.16
C GLU A 155 1.88 29.82 -10.23
N TYR A 156 0.88 30.24 -11.02
CA TYR A 156 1.03 31.29 -12.02
C TYR A 156 0.74 32.67 -11.41
N ASP A 157 1.51 33.67 -11.82
CA ASP A 157 1.37 35.07 -11.48
C ASP A 157 0.23 35.70 -12.29
N GLN A 158 -0.84 35.99 -11.57
CA GLN A 158 -2.05 36.65 -12.03
C GLN A 158 -2.27 37.96 -11.25
N GLY A 159 -1.25 38.45 -10.54
CA GLY A 159 -1.33 39.62 -9.67
C GLY A 159 -1.88 39.34 -8.26
N GLN A 160 -2.09 38.07 -7.92
CA GLN A 160 -2.67 37.66 -6.64
C GLN A 160 -1.78 37.95 -5.42
N HIS A 161 -0.48 38.19 -5.64
CA HIS A 161 0.51 38.50 -4.60
C HIS A 161 1.14 39.91 -4.73
N ASP A 162 0.44 40.86 -5.35
CA ASP A 162 0.98 42.22 -5.66
C ASP A 162 1.00 43.20 -4.48
N ARG A 163 0.85 42.70 -3.24
CA ARG A 163 0.93 43.54 -2.03
C ARG A 163 2.32 43.46 -1.41
N ARG A 164 2.94 44.63 -1.20
CA ARG A 164 4.16 44.77 -0.39
C ARG A 164 3.89 44.26 1.02
N ARG A 165 4.79 43.44 1.56
CA ARG A 165 4.65 42.86 2.89
C ARG A 165 6.00 42.63 3.55
N VAL A 166 6.02 42.78 4.87
CA VAL A 166 7.18 42.41 5.70
C VAL A 166 7.24 40.88 5.78
N VAL A 167 8.43 40.33 5.53
CA VAL A 167 8.70 38.89 5.50
C VAL A 167 9.93 38.59 6.36
N LEU A 168 10.17 37.32 6.68
CA LEU A 168 11.37 36.93 7.42
C LEU A 168 12.64 37.17 6.59
N ALA A 169 12.63 36.75 5.33
CA ALA A 169 13.77 36.86 4.43
C ALA A 169 13.33 36.94 2.97
N VAL A 170 14.25 37.38 2.12
CA VAL A 170 14.12 37.39 0.65
C VAL A 170 15.32 36.68 0.04
N ASN A 171 15.15 36.08 -1.12
CA ASN A 171 16.24 35.39 -1.82
C ASN A 171 17.42 36.33 -2.13
N THR A 172 18.64 35.83 -2.04
CA THR A 172 19.86 36.57 -2.43
C THR A 172 19.97 36.81 -3.94
N ALA A 173 19.16 36.13 -4.78
CA ALA A 173 19.09 36.27 -6.23
C ALA A 173 18.40 37.58 -6.69
N GLY A 174 18.63 38.70 -6.02
CA GLY A 174 17.91 39.97 -6.22
C GLY A 174 17.79 40.83 -4.97
N MET A 175 18.43 40.45 -3.86
CA MET A 175 18.33 41.14 -2.57
C MET A 175 19.01 42.51 -2.63
N LEU A 176 18.25 43.57 -2.37
CA LEU A 176 18.77 44.91 -2.11
C LEU A 176 18.91 45.11 -0.60
N VAL A 177 20.13 45.33 -0.12
CA VAL A 177 20.43 45.45 1.31
C VAL A 177 21.18 46.73 1.60
N ARG A 178 20.83 47.38 2.71
CA ARG A 178 21.52 48.59 3.18
C ARG A 178 22.94 48.22 3.59
N ARG A 179 23.92 48.98 3.12
CA ARG A 179 25.34 48.60 3.24
C ARG A 179 25.78 48.41 4.69
N ASP A 180 25.42 49.33 5.57
CA ASP A 180 25.74 49.29 7.01
C ASP A 180 25.24 48.00 7.67
N VAL A 181 24.04 47.55 7.30
CA VAL A 181 23.44 46.31 7.83
C VAL A 181 24.17 45.08 7.30
N LEU A 182 24.55 45.10 6.02
CA LEU A 182 25.33 44.01 5.42
C LEU A 182 26.74 43.92 6.05
N GLU A 183 27.41 45.05 6.28
CA GLU A 183 28.72 45.13 6.95
C GLU A 183 28.65 44.68 8.41
N HIS A 184 27.61 45.11 9.14
CA HIS A 184 27.43 44.79 10.55
C HIS A 184 27.10 43.31 10.78
N LEU A 185 26.16 42.75 9.99
CA LEU A 185 25.66 41.40 10.22
C LEU A 185 26.41 40.34 9.42
N GLY A 186 26.75 40.61 8.15
CA GLY A 186 27.32 39.65 7.21
C GLY A 186 26.50 38.36 7.03
N PHE A 187 26.95 37.44 6.16
CA PHE A 187 26.38 36.09 6.04
C PHE A 187 27.12 35.09 6.96
N ASP A 188 26.46 34.01 7.39
CA ASP A 188 27.04 33.03 8.32
C ASP A 188 27.93 32.02 7.57
N ARG A 189 29.20 31.93 7.94
CA ARG A 189 30.19 31.02 7.35
C ARG A 189 29.84 29.54 7.54
N SER A 190 28.95 29.22 8.47
CA SER A 190 28.44 27.87 8.71
C SER A 190 27.47 27.38 7.62
N LEU A 191 27.03 28.27 6.72
CA LEU A 191 26.09 27.98 5.64
C LEU A 191 26.81 28.14 4.29
N PRO A 192 27.33 27.04 3.69
CA PRO A 192 28.17 27.15 2.51
C PRO A 192 27.45 27.71 1.28
N VAL A 193 26.20 27.27 1.06
CA VAL A 193 25.40 27.61 -0.14
C VAL A 193 23.94 27.87 0.21
N TYR A 194 23.25 26.91 0.84
CA TYR A 194 21.80 26.99 1.09
C TYR A 194 21.44 27.58 2.46
N GLY A 195 20.31 28.30 2.52
CA GLY A 195 19.73 28.86 3.76
C GLY A 195 20.38 30.16 4.24
N ASN A 196 21.30 30.73 3.47
CA ASN A 196 21.98 32.00 3.75
C ASN A 196 21.00 33.18 3.84
N ASP A 197 20.01 33.20 2.95
CA ASP A 197 18.89 34.15 2.91
C ASP A 197 18.06 34.12 4.20
N LEU A 198 17.56 32.94 4.58
CA LEU A 198 16.74 32.73 5.77
C LEU A 198 17.48 33.07 7.05
N ASP A 199 18.75 32.69 7.15
CA ASP A 199 19.55 32.97 8.33
C ASP A 199 19.88 34.46 8.45
N PHE A 200 20.23 35.13 7.35
CA PHE A 200 20.50 36.56 7.31
C PHE A 200 19.25 37.37 7.66
N GLY A 201 18.11 37.09 7.03
CA GLY A 201 16.85 37.80 7.32
C GLY A 201 16.39 37.61 8.76
N TRP A 202 16.56 36.41 9.33
CA TRP A 202 16.27 36.19 10.74
C TRP A 202 17.21 36.99 11.65
N ARG A 203 18.52 37.04 11.36
CA ARG A 203 19.46 37.87 12.13
C ARG A 203 19.18 39.36 11.99
N ALA A 204 18.79 39.83 10.80
CA ALA A 204 18.36 41.20 10.56
C ALA A 204 17.13 41.55 11.39
N ALA A 205 16.10 40.70 11.37
CA ALA A 205 14.91 40.87 12.21
C ALA A 205 15.27 40.91 13.70
N ARG A 206 16.18 40.05 14.17
CA ARG A 206 16.65 40.06 15.57
C ARG A 206 17.51 41.28 15.93
N ALA A 207 18.16 41.90 14.96
CA ALA A 207 18.90 43.14 15.12
C ALA A 207 17.99 44.39 15.06
N GLY A 208 16.68 44.21 14.85
CA GLY A 208 15.69 45.29 14.80
C GLY A 208 15.44 45.86 13.39
N TYR A 209 15.95 45.20 12.34
CA TYR A 209 15.73 45.62 10.95
C TYR A 209 14.60 44.84 10.28
N SER A 210 13.79 45.52 9.47
CA SER A 210 12.71 44.90 8.69
C SER A 210 13.19 44.43 7.32
N THR A 211 12.64 43.29 6.87
CA THR A 211 12.81 42.77 5.49
C THR A 211 11.47 42.83 4.76
N MET A 212 11.44 43.34 3.53
CA MET A 212 10.22 43.52 2.74
C MET A 212 10.34 42.89 1.35
N VAL A 213 9.26 42.25 0.88
CA VAL A 213 9.12 41.91 -0.54
C VAL A 213 8.45 43.04 -1.29
N VAL A 214 8.97 43.37 -2.47
CA VAL A 214 8.46 44.40 -3.39
C VAL A 214 7.96 43.69 -4.65
N PRO A 215 6.67 43.33 -4.73
CA PRO A 215 6.11 42.52 -5.81
C PRO A 215 6.22 43.13 -7.19
N GLU A 216 6.26 44.47 -7.26
CA GLU A 216 6.37 45.22 -8.50
C GLU A 216 7.76 45.06 -9.14
N ALA A 217 8.81 44.90 -8.32
CA ALA A 217 10.14 44.61 -8.81
C ALA A 217 10.24 43.12 -9.18
N VAL A 218 10.59 42.80 -10.43
CA VAL A 218 10.63 41.42 -10.92
C VAL A 218 12.06 40.99 -11.27
N CYS A 219 12.43 39.78 -10.87
CA CYS A 219 13.63 39.10 -11.35
C CYS A 219 13.28 37.69 -11.85
N PHE A 220 13.88 37.28 -12.95
CA PHE A 220 13.75 35.93 -13.51
C PHE A 220 14.91 35.08 -13.01
N HIS A 221 14.62 33.96 -12.37
CA HIS A 221 15.63 33.10 -11.75
C HIS A 221 15.52 31.66 -12.25
N VAL A 222 16.66 31.03 -12.49
CA VAL A 222 16.73 29.63 -12.97
C VAL A 222 16.75 28.64 -11.81
N GLU A 223 17.33 29.02 -10.67
CA GLU A 223 17.64 28.12 -9.54
C GLU A 223 18.57 26.97 -9.97
N ALA A 224 19.61 27.27 -10.75
CA ALA A 224 20.47 26.28 -11.40
C ALA A 224 21.08 25.27 -10.41
N ALA A 225 21.47 25.74 -9.22
CA ALA A 225 21.97 24.88 -8.14
C ALA A 225 20.87 24.03 -7.46
N HIS A 226 19.65 24.54 -7.33
CA HIS A 226 18.52 23.80 -6.73
C HIS A 226 17.98 22.72 -7.69
N ARG A 227 17.96 23.03 -9.00
CA ARG A 227 17.49 22.12 -10.06
C ARG A 227 18.54 21.11 -10.53
N GLY A 228 19.72 21.09 -9.92
CA GLY A 228 20.81 20.19 -10.30
C GLY A 228 21.40 20.46 -11.69
N GLN A 229 21.13 21.62 -12.28
CA GLN A 229 21.65 22.01 -13.60
C GLN A 229 23.09 22.53 -13.54
N ARG A 230 23.61 22.76 -12.33
CA ARG A 230 24.99 23.20 -12.06
C ARG A 230 25.73 22.16 -11.24
N ALA A 231 26.83 21.64 -11.80
CA ALA A 231 27.79 20.85 -11.04
C ALA A 231 28.70 21.79 -10.23
N SER A 232 28.59 21.74 -8.91
CA SER A 232 29.50 22.42 -7.98
C SER A 232 29.83 21.48 -6.84
N ARG A 233 31.10 21.42 -6.42
CA ARG A 233 31.53 20.63 -5.25
C ARG A 233 30.75 21.00 -3.98
N LEU A 234 30.30 22.25 -3.89
CA LEU A 234 29.48 22.73 -2.78
C LEU A 234 27.98 22.46 -2.99
N ALA A 235 27.51 22.07 -4.17
CA ALA A 235 26.10 21.78 -4.45
C ALA A 235 25.80 20.28 -4.76
N GLU A 236 26.82 19.43 -4.89
CA GLU A 236 26.70 17.99 -5.22
C GLU A 236 25.79 17.19 -4.28
N LEU A 237 25.63 17.62 -3.03
CA LEU A 237 24.77 16.99 -2.01
C LEU A 237 23.63 17.92 -1.59
N HIS A 238 22.88 18.43 -2.58
CA HIS A 238 21.86 19.46 -2.39
C HIS A 238 20.87 19.14 -1.26
N HIS A 239 20.24 17.94 -1.25
CA HIS A 239 19.24 17.58 -0.24
C HIS A 239 19.82 17.60 1.18
N ARG A 240 21.00 17.00 1.35
CA ARG A 240 21.72 16.97 2.63
C ARG A 240 22.06 18.37 3.13
N GLN A 241 22.57 19.23 2.26
CA GLN A 241 23.02 20.57 2.68
C GLN A 241 21.88 21.52 2.97
N GLU A 242 20.84 21.54 2.12
CA GLU A 242 19.64 22.34 2.38
C GLU A 242 19.03 21.96 3.72
N ARG A 243 18.95 20.64 3.98
CA ARG A 243 18.42 20.11 5.22
C ARG A 243 19.27 20.45 6.44
N ALA A 244 20.59 20.25 6.36
CA ALA A 244 21.51 20.60 7.43
C ALA A 244 21.48 22.11 7.72
N GLY A 245 21.42 22.94 6.67
CA GLY A 245 21.28 24.39 6.78
C GLY A 245 19.99 24.80 7.47
N ALA A 246 18.85 24.22 7.10
CA ALA A 246 17.57 24.52 7.73
C ALA A 246 17.52 24.12 9.22
N ILE A 247 18.05 22.94 9.58
CA ILE A 247 18.17 22.50 10.98
C ILE A 247 19.11 23.45 11.74
N TYR A 248 20.24 23.82 11.14
CA TYR A 248 21.20 24.74 11.74
C TYR A 248 20.56 26.11 12.01
N THR A 249 19.89 26.70 11.02
CA THR A 249 19.23 28.01 11.13
C THR A 249 18.17 28.00 12.23
N LEU A 250 17.36 26.94 12.34
CA LEU A 250 16.37 26.81 13.42
C LEU A 250 17.02 26.73 14.81
N LEU A 251 18.03 25.86 14.96
CA LEU A 251 18.66 25.64 16.26
C LEU A 251 19.50 26.84 16.70
N ALA A 252 20.11 27.55 15.75
CA ALA A 252 20.96 28.70 16.05
C ALA A 252 20.17 30.00 16.27
N ASN A 253 18.97 30.16 15.67
CA ASN A 253 18.07 31.32 15.92
C ASN A 253 16.96 31.09 16.96
N GLY A 254 16.71 29.85 17.38
CA GLY A 254 15.64 29.50 18.32
C GLY A 254 15.82 30.03 19.75
N THR A 255 14.84 29.78 20.63
CA THR A 255 14.90 30.23 22.04
C THR A 255 15.90 29.42 22.89
N GLY A 256 16.46 30.06 23.92
CA GLY A 256 17.55 29.49 24.74
C GLY A 256 17.19 28.26 25.56
N ARG A 257 15.98 28.20 26.12
CA ARG A 257 15.54 27.07 26.97
C ARG A 257 14.91 25.93 26.17
N GLY A 258 14.50 26.18 24.92
CA GLY A 258 13.80 25.19 24.07
C GLY A 258 14.70 24.41 23.10
N TRP A 259 16.00 24.73 23.00
CA TRP A 259 16.86 24.15 21.95
C TRP A 259 17.03 22.64 22.08
N ALA A 260 17.18 22.09 23.30
CA ALA A 260 17.32 20.64 23.50
C ALA A 260 16.04 19.88 23.12
N LEU A 261 14.86 20.40 23.50
CA LEU A 261 13.57 19.85 23.09
C LEU A 261 13.37 19.96 21.57
N GLN A 262 13.78 21.08 20.96
CA GLN A 262 13.71 21.26 19.53
C GLN A 262 14.66 20.32 18.78
N SER A 263 15.87 20.08 19.31
CA SER A 263 16.82 19.09 18.79
C SER A 263 16.24 17.68 18.85
N LEU A 264 15.64 17.29 19.98
CA LEU A 264 14.96 16.00 20.12
C LEU A 264 13.81 15.87 19.13
N ARG A 265 12.95 16.89 19.03
CA ARG A 265 11.82 16.94 18.09
C ARG A 265 12.29 16.77 16.64
N LEU A 266 13.31 17.53 16.22
CA LEU A 266 13.87 17.43 14.86
C LEU A 266 14.53 16.07 14.62
N GLY A 267 15.16 15.49 15.64
CA GLY A 267 15.70 14.12 15.60
C GLY A 267 14.61 13.08 15.32
N VAL A 268 13.55 13.05 16.13
CA VAL A 268 12.43 12.10 15.98
C VAL A 268 11.73 12.29 14.63
N LEU A 269 11.37 13.53 14.27
CA LEU A 269 10.69 13.80 13.00
C LEU A 269 11.58 13.49 11.79
N GLY A 270 12.89 13.71 11.91
CA GLY A 270 13.84 13.39 10.86
C GLY A 270 14.01 11.88 10.66
N LEU A 271 14.01 11.09 11.74
CA LEU A 271 13.99 9.62 11.65
C LEU A 271 12.71 9.12 10.97
N LEU A 272 11.55 9.67 11.33
CA LEU A 272 10.27 9.34 10.67
C LEU A 272 10.29 9.71 9.18
N ARG A 273 10.92 10.84 8.81
CA ARG A 273 11.06 11.26 7.41
C ARG A 273 11.99 10.34 6.63
N ALA A 274 13.11 9.92 7.22
CA ALA A 274 14.00 8.92 6.63
C ALA A 274 13.29 7.58 6.40
N LEU A 275 12.47 7.13 7.36
CA LEU A 275 11.62 5.95 7.19
C LEU A 275 10.61 6.14 6.05
N GLY A 276 9.97 7.31 5.97
CA GLY A 276 9.09 7.67 4.86
C GLY A 276 9.78 7.60 3.49
N PHE A 277 11.02 8.08 3.40
CA PHE A 277 11.84 7.96 2.18
C PHE A 277 12.15 6.50 1.81
N LEU A 278 12.46 5.64 2.78
CA LEU A 278 12.64 4.21 2.55
C LEU A 278 11.37 3.55 2.01
N LEU A 279 10.21 3.91 2.56
CA LEU A 279 8.90 3.40 2.11
C LEU A 279 8.60 3.78 0.65
N ILE A 280 9.10 4.92 0.17
CA ILE A 280 8.94 5.35 -1.23
C ILE A 280 10.14 5.05 -2.14
N ARG A 281 11.06 4.17 -1.70
CA ARG A 281 12.29 3.77 -2.44
C ARG A 281 13.23 4.93 -2.77
N ALA A 282 13.40 5.86 -1.83
CA ALA A 282 14.32 6.99 -1.90
C ALA A 282 15.48 6.82 -0.88
N PRO A 283 16.35 5.79 -1.01
CA PRO A 283 17.34 5.46 0.01
C PRO A 283 18.46 6.51 0.12
N LEU A 284 18.79 7.20 -0.97
CA LEU A 284 19.79 8.26 -0.96
C LEU A 284 19.27 9.48 -0.18
N GLU A 285 18.01 9.83 -0.38
CA GLU A 285 17.33 10.91 0.34
C GLU A 285 17.14 10.56 1.82
N ALA A 286 16.85 9.29 2.14
CA ALA A 286 16.82 8.79 3.52
C ALA A 286 18.20 8.93 4.18
N TRP A 287 19.26 8.54 3.48
CA TRP A 287 20.63 8.68 3.96
C TRP A 287 21.02 10.15 4.16
N ASP A 288 20.72 11.01 3.19
CA ASP A 288 20.98 12.44 3.27
C ASP A 288 20.27 13.10 4.47
N GLU A 289 19.03 12.68 4.78
CA GLU A 289 18.30 13.12 5.98
C GLU A 289 19.02 12.70 7.26
N LEU A 290 19.42 11.43 7.37
CA LEU A 290 20.12 10.91 8.55
C LEU A 290 21.48 11.60 8.76
N VAL A 291 22.23 11.84 7.68
CA VAL A 291 23.52 12.50 7.77
C VAL A 291 23.37 13.99 8.10
N ALA A 292 22.35 14.68 7.57
CA ALA A 292 22.06 16.07 7.92
C ALA A 292 21.66 16.25 9.40
N LEU A 293 20.84 15.33 9.93
CA LEU A 293 20.54 15.24 11.36
C LEU A 293 21.82 14.98 12.16
N GLY A 294 22.59 13.98 11.70
CA GLY A 294 23.88 13.58 12.22
C GLY A 294 24.84 14.75 12.44
N SER A 295 25.09 15.51 11.38
CA SER A 295 26.09 16.59 11.35
C SER A 295 25.67 17.84 12.11
N THR A 296 24.39 17.99 12.43
CA THR A 296 23.84 19.24 13.00
C THR A 296 23.33 19.05 14.43
N VAL A 297 22.49 18.04 14.67
CA VAL A 297 21.88 17.77 15.98
C VAL A 297 22.94 17.26 16.98
N PHE A 298 23.88 16.42 16.54
CA PHE A 298 24.98 15.92 17.38
C PHE A 298 26.21 16.83 17.43
N ALA A 299 26.11 18.08 16.93
CA ALA A 299 27.17 19.08 17.00
C ALA A 299 26.81 20.25 17.95
N PRO A 300 26.51 20.00 19.25
CA PRO A 300 25.94 21.01 20.15
C PRO A 300 26.87 22.21 20.40
N ARG A 301 28.21 22.01 20.35
CA ARG A 301 29.19 23.09 20.52
C ARG A 301 29.10 24.12 19.39
N ARG A 302 28.90 23.68 18.15
CA ARG A 302 28.74 24.55 16.97
C ARG A 302 27.49 25.39 17.10
N ILE A 303 26.37 24.78 17.48
CA ILE A 303 25.11 25.48 17.71
C ILE A 303 25.24 26.47 18.88
N ALA A 304 25.84 26.07 19.99
CA ALA A 304 26.04 26.96 21.14
C ALA A 304 26.91 28.19 20.79
N ALA A 305 27.99 28.00 20.02
CA ALA A 305 28.84 29.09 19.54
C ALA A 305 28.07 30.06 18.63
N ALA A 306 27.32 29.53 17.66
CA ALA A 306 26.48 30.33 16.76
C ALA A 306 25.43 31.13 17.53
N ARG A 307 24.77 30.50 18.50
CA ARG A 307 23.79 31.17 19.38
C ARG A 307 24.42 32.33 20.16
N ARG A 308 25.60 32.13 20.76
CA ARG A 308 26.31 33.18 21.50
C ARG A 308 26.69 34.36 20.59
N ALA A 309 27.18 34.08 19.38
CA ALA A 309 27.50 35.13 18.40
C ALA A 309 26.25 35.96 18.05
N ARG A 310 25.11 35.29 17.80
CA ARG A 310 23.84 35.93 17.45
C ARG A 310 23.19 36.72 18.58
N GLN A 311 23.51 36.41 19.84
CA GLN A 311 23.03 37.23 20.97
C GLN A 311 23.74 38.57 21.05
N ARG A 312 24.95 38.72 20.50
CA ARG A 312 25.71 39.98 20.55
C ARG A 312 25.13 41.06 19.64
N THR A 313 24.48 40.66 18.54
CA THR A 313 23.86 41.56 17.57
C THR A 313 22.34 41.65 17.73
N ALA A 314 21.75 40.91 18.68
CA ALA A 314 20.32 40.88 18.87
C ALA A 314 19.87 42.07 19.73
N VAL A 315 18.97 42.88 19.19
CA VAL A 315 18.32 44.00 19.88
C VAL A 315 16.93 43.60 20.37
N VAL A 316 16.21 42.76 19.60
CA VAL A 316 14.84 42.33 19.92
C VAL A 316 14.74 40.84 20.30
N GLY A 317 13.70 40.51 21.07
CA GLY A 317 13.43 39.16 21.54
C GLY A 317 12.94 38.22 20.43
N HIS A 318 13.13 36.90 20.60
CA HIS A 318 12.62 35.90 19.65
C HIS A 318 11.08 35.93 19.52
N SER A 319 10.37 36.30 20.58
CA SER A 319 8.91 36.44 20.57
C SER A 319 8.42 37.45 19.55
N GLU A 320 9.17 38.54 19.36
CA GLU A 320 8.84 39.59 18.41
C GLU A 320 9.03 39.13 16.97
N VAL A 321 9.98 38.23 16.69
CA VAL A 321 10.19 37.68 15.33
C VAL A 321 9.20 36.55 14.99
N ARG A 322 8.48 35.99 15.98
CA ARG A 322 7.63 34.81 15.80
C ARG A 322 6.54 35.00 14.75
N HIS A 323 6.02 36.21 14.57
CA HIS A 323 4.97 36.52 13.59
C HIS A 323 5.47 36.42 12.13
N LEU A 324 6.79 36.46 11.90
CA LEU A 324 7.42 36.27 10.59
C LEU A 324 7.69 34.79 10.28
N LEU A 325 7.57 33.89 11.26
CA LEU A 325 7.79 32.45 11.11
C LEU A 325 6.52 31.74 10.63
N ALA A 326 6.69 30.58 9.99
CA ALA A 326 5.53 29.80 9.56
C ALA A 326 4.69 29.31 10.77
N PRO A 327 3.35 29.20 10.63
CA PRO A 327 2.49 28.71 11.70
C PRO A 327 2.87 27.30 12.17
N PRO A 328 2.73 26.97 13.46
CA PRO A 328 3.14 25.67 14.01
C PRO A 328 2.31 24.48 13.47
N TRP A 329 1.11 24.73 12.94
CA TRP A 329 0.23 23.72 12.35
C TRP A 329 0.55 23.40 10.88
N LEU A 330 1.31 24.24 10.19
CA LEU A 330 1.59 24.08 8.76
C LEU A 330 2.30 22.75 8.43
N PRO A 331 3.29 22.28 9.23
CA PRO A 331 3.89 20.96 9.01
C PRO A 331 2.89 19.80 9.11
N LEU A 332 1.86 19.91 9.96
CA LEU A 332 0.82 18.89 10.09
C LEU A 332 -0.06 18.84 8.83
N ARG A 333 -0.42 20.01 8.28
CA ARG A 333 -1.12 20.08 6.99
C ARG A 333 -0.33 19.39 5.88
N HIS A 334 0.98 19.65 5.77
CA HIS A 334 1.81 18.98 4.78
C HIS A 334 1.90 17.46 4.98
N LEU A 335 1.87 16.97 6.22
CA LEU A 335 1.81 15.54 6.48
C LEU A 335 0.49 14.95 5.95
N LEU A 336 -0.64 15.61 6.22
CA LEU A 336 -1.95 15.20 5.72
C LEU A 336 -2.03 15.25 4.19
N ASP A 337 -1.51 16.30 3.56
CA ASP A 337 -1.45 16.42 2.09
C ASP A 337 -0.60 15.29 1.48
N ASN A 338 0.59 15.03 2.04
CA ASN A 338 1.47 13.96 1.56
C ASN A 338 0.87 12.56 1.77
N VAL A 339 0.14 12.36 2.86
CA VAL A 339 -0.59 11.11 3.13
C VAL A 339 -1.75 10.97 2.14
N GLY A 340 -2.49 12.04 1.87
CA GLY A 340 -3.53 12.09 0.84
C GLY A 340 -3.00 11.80 -0.55
N ASP A 341 -1.85 12.37 -0.92
CA ASP A 341 -1.14 12.09 -2.17
C ASP A 341 -0.62 10.65 -2.23
N PHE A 342 -0.14 10.10 -1.11
CA PHE A 342 0.30 8.70 -1.03
C PHE A 342 -0.88 7.73 -1.18
N PHE A 343 -2.01 7.99 -0.52
CA PHE A 343 -3.23 7.20 -0.68
C PHE A 343 -3.79 7.36 -2.10
N SER A 344 -3.79 8.56 -2.66
CA SER A 344 -4.18 8.80 -4.06
C SER A 344 -3.25 8.08 -5.03
N ALA A 345 -1.93 8.09 -4.78
CA ALA A 345 -0.95 7.32 -5.55
C ALA A 345 -1.15 5.81 -5.38
N LEU A 346 -1.55 5.31 -4.21
CA LEU A 346 -1.93 3.91 -3.99
C LEU A 346 -3.21 3.52 -4.74
N VAL A 347 -4.20 4.40 -4.74
CA VAL A 347 -5.43 4.26 -5.53
C VAL A 347 -5.11 4.34 -7.03
N ASP A 348 -4.17 5.20 -7.42
CA ASP A 348 -3.68 5.35 -8.79
C ASP A 348 -2.73 4.22 -9.19
N LEU A 349 -2.10 3.51 -8.26
CA LEU A 349 -1.49 2.20 -8.56
C LEU A 349 -2.56 1.18 -8.95
N GLY A 350 -3.77 1.34 -8.42
CA GLY A 350 -4.99 0.72 -8.91
C GLY A 350 -5.40 1.21 -10.30
N ARG A 351 -5.27 2.52 -10.61
CA ARG A 351 -5.69 3.13 -11.91
C ARG A 351 -4.69 3.07 -13.07
N GLU A 352 -3.38 3.21 -12.86
CA GLU A 352 -2.32 2.97 -13.86
C GLU A 352 -2.32 1.52 -14.34
N SER A 353 -2.89 0.62 -13.53
CA SER A 353 -3.11 -0.76 -13.94
C SER A 353 -4.47 -0.97 -14.64
N VAL A 354 -5.33 0.07 -14.71
CA VAL A 354 -6.62 0.13 -15.43
C VAL A 354 -6.54 0.95 -16.74
N GLY A 355 -5.56 1.84 -16.91
CA GLY A 355 -5.42 2.72 -18.09
C GLY A 355 -4.30 2.35 -19.05
N GLY A 356 -4.37 1.19 -19.70
CA GLY A 356 -3.44 0.80 -20.76
C GLY A 356 -3.93 1.19 -22.15
N ARG A 357 -4.20 2.48 -22.41
CA ARG A 357 -4.34 3.05 -23.77
C ARG A 357 -4.56 4.57 -23.67
N THR A 358 -3.46 5.33 -23.67
CA THR A 358 -3.26 6.66 -24.30
C THR A 358 -1.92 7.22 -23.84
N VAL A 359 -0.83 6.67 -24.39
CA VAL A 359 0.35 7.50 -24.64
C VAL A 359 0.42 7.59 -26.16
N ARG A 360 -0.46 8.41 -26.73
CA ARG A 360 -0.12 9.09 -27.97
C ARG A 360 0.90 10.13 -27.56
N THR A 361 2.07 10.02 -28.18
CA THR A 361 3.19 10.95 -28.15
C THR A 361 2.72 12.40 -28.03
N ALA A 362 3.09 13.05 -26.92
CA ALA A 362 3.01 14.49 -26.77
C ALA A 362 4.11 15.14 -27.62
N HIS A 363 3.87 15.22 -28.94
CA HIS A 363 4.59 16.09 -29.86
C HIS A 363 3.70 16.34 -31.09
N GLN A 364 2.70 17.19 -30.90
CA GLN A 364 2.12 18.12 -31.87
C GLN A 364 0.95 18.79 -31.14
N VAL A 365 1.16 20.05 -30.73
CA VAL A 365 0.06 20.93 -30.36
C VAL A 365 -0.33 21.61 -31.67
N ASP A 366 -1.38 21.09 -32.32
CA ASP A 366 -2.14 21.90 -33.27
C ASP A 366 -3.00 22.88 -32.46
N VAL A 367 -3.02 24.13 -32.89
CA VAL A 367 -3.54 25.29 -32.16
C VAL A 367 -5.04 25.54 -32.43
N ASP A 368 -5.76 24.61 -33.08
CA ASP A 368 -7.11 24.90 -33.59
C ASP A 368 -8.30 24.24 -32.86
N ASP A 369 -8.10 23.54 -31.73
CA ASP A 369 -9.21 22.94 -30.97
C ASP A 369 -9.52 23.69 -29.65
N VAL A 370 -9.78 24.99 -29.74
CA VAL A 370 -10.41 25.77 -28.66
C VAL A 370 -11.82 26.16 -29.06
N GLU A 371 -12.66 25.18 -29.39
CA GLU A 371 -14.11 25.39 -29.43
C GLU A 371 -14.85 24.07 -29.19
N SER A 372 -15.74 24.08 -28.19
CA SER A 372 -16.67 23.02 -27.78
C SER A 372 -16.12 21.82 -26.98
N SER A 373 -16.00 22.01 -25.66
CA SER A 373 -16.10 20.89 -24.71
C SER A 373 -17.12 21.23 -23.61
N GLN A 374 -18.40 21.14 -23.96
CA GLN A 374 -19.43 20.86 -22.96
C GLN A 374 -19.13 19.46 -22.43
N GLU A 375 -18.58 19.38 -21.22
CA GLU A 375 -18.34 18.09 -20.56
C GLU A 375 -19.68 17.35 -20.38
N PRO A 376 -19.84 16.12 -20.90
CA PRO A 376 -21.01 15.33 -20.62
C PRO A 376 -21.04 14.99 -19.13
N GLY A 377 -22.14 15.34 -18.44
CA GLY A 377 -22.29 15.10 -17.01
C GLY A 377 -22.00 13.65 -16.59
N LEU A 378 -21.44 13.47 -15.40
CA LEU A 378 -21.04 12.18 -14.81
C LEU A 378 -22.09 11.07 -14.97
N VAL A 379 -23.38 11.42 -14.92
CA VAL A 379 -24.51 10.49 -15.09
C VAL A 379 -24.56 9.89 -16.51
N ALA A 380 -24.29 10.67 -17.56
CA ALA A 380 -24.26 10.19 -18.93
C ALA A 380 -23.04 9.29 -19.21
N LEU A 381 -21.91 9.59 -18.56
CA LEU A 381 -20.69 8.77 -18.61
C LEU A 381 -20.89 7.42 -17.92
N VAL A 382 -21.62 7.41 -16.79
CA VAL A 382 -21.94 6.20 -16.01
C VAL A 382 -22.96 5.32 -16.73
N LEU A 383 -24.02 5.88 -17.32
CA LEU A 383 -25.09 5.12 -17.99
C LEU A 383 -24.65 4.52 -19.35
N ARG A 384 -23.72 5.16 -20.06
CA ARG A 384 -23.20 4.65 -21.35
C ARG A 384 -22.04 3.66 -21.19
N SER A 385 -21.53 3.48 -19.98
CA SER A 385 -20.39 2.61 -19.69
C SER A 385 -20.84 1.14 -19.56
N PRO A 386 -20.38 0.21 -20.43
CA PRO A 386 -20.74 -1.20 -20.34
C PRO A 386 -20.27 -1.88 -19.05
N ARG A 387 -19.25 -1.29 -18.39
CA ARG A 387 -18.75 -1.72 -17.07
C ARG A 387 -19.79 -1.48 -15.98
N THR A 388 -20.53 -0.37 -16.05
CA THR A 388 -21.55 -0.02 -15.06
C THR A 388 -22.65 -1.07 -15.06
N TRP A 389 -23.12 -1.48 -16.25
CA TRP A 389 -24.17 -2.49 -16.38
C TRP A 389 -23.73 -3.89 -15.93
N LEU A 390 -22.44 -4.26 -16.12
CA LEU A 390 -21.91 -5.49 -15.53
C LEU A 390 -21.98 -5.45 -14.00
N ILE A 391 -21.60 -4.32 -13.39
CA ILE A 391 -21.58 -4.14 -11.94
C ILE A 391 -23.01 -4.18 -11.40
N VAL A 392 -23.89 -3.35 -11.96
CA VAL A 392 -25.28 -3.24 -11.51
C VAL A 392 -26.03 -4.57 -11.73
N GLY A 393 -25.95 -5.15 -12.93
CA GLY A 393 -26.61 -6.41 -13.25
C GLY A 393 -26.06 -7.58 -12.43
N GLY A 394 -24.73 -7.67 -12.27
CA GLY A 394 -24.10 -8.69 -11.45
C GLY A 394 -24.44 -8.57 -9.96
N PHE A 395 -24.56 -7.35 -9.45
CA PHE A 395 -24.96 -7.07 -8.07
C PHE A 395 -26.43 -7.45 -7.82
N VAL A 396 -27.33 -7.03 -8.72
CA VAL A 396 -28.76 -7.40 -8.64
C VAL A 396 -28.92 -8.92 -8.70
N LEU A 397 -28.26 -9.59 -9.64
CA LEU A 397 -28.32 -11.04 -9.76
C LEU A 397 -27.77 -11.73 -8.50
N ALA A 398 -26.68 -11.23 -7.93
CA ALA A 398 -26.10 -11.77 -6.71
C ALA A 398 -27.05 -11.65 -5.52
N LEU A 399 -27.74 -10.51 -5.36
CA LEU A 399 -28.76 -10.33 -4.32
C LEU A 399 -29.97 -11.26 -4.53
N VAL A 400 -30.44 -11.42 -5.76
CA VAL A 400 -31.54 -12.33 -6.10
C VAL A 400 -31.17 -13.78 -5.82
N ALA A 401 -29.93 -14.18 -6.13
CA ALA A 401 -29.46 -15.54 -5.89
C ALA A 401 -29.14 -15.80 -4.41
N ALA A 402 -28.72 -14.76 -3.67
CA ALA A 402 -28.44 -14.82 -2.23
C ALA A 402 -29.65 -14.46 -1.35
N ARG A 403 -30.87 -14.41 -1.92
CA ARG A 403 -32.13 -14.04 -1.24
C ARG A 403 -32.33 -14.70 0.12
N ASP A 404 -31.98 -15.98 0.24
CA ASP A 404 -32.13 -16.78 1.45
C ASP A 404 -31.03 -16.50 2.51
N LEU A 405 -30.01 -15.72 2.14
CA LEU A 405 -28.84 -15.38 2.97
C LEU A 405 -28.79 -13.89 3.37
N LEU A 406 -29.82 -13.10 3.03
CA LEU A 406 -29.85 -11.65 3.31
C LEU A 406 -30.18 -11.33 4.78
N HIS A 407 -30.95 -12.17 5.47
CA HIS A 407 -31.42 -11.95 6.83
C HIS A 407 -31.20 -13.19 7.72
N GLY A 408 -31.13 -13.03 9.05
CA GLY A 408 -31.27 -14.17 9.99
C GLY A 408 -30.05 -14.64 10.80
N GLY A 409 -29.02 -13.82 11.05
CA GLY A 409 -27.91 -14.19 11.96
C GLY A 409 -26.53 -14.35 11.29
N PRO A 410 -25.58 -15.11 11.84
CA PRO A 410 -24.29 -15.39 11.20
C PRO A 410 -24.44 -16.40 10.05
N LEU A 411 -23.57 -16.28 9.04
CA LEU A 411 -23.49 -17.22 7.91
C LEU A 411 -22.64 -18.43 8.32
N HIS A 412 -23.16 -19.65 8.17
CA HIS A 412 -22.45 -20.89 8.50
C HIS A 412 -22.98 -22.09 7.71
N GLY A 413 -22.26 -23.21 7.74
CA GLY A 413 -22.73 -24.48 7.19
C GLY A 413 -21.91 -24.99 6.00
N GLY A 414 -22.09 -26.28 5.70
CA GLY A 414 -21.21 -27.01 4.79
C GLY A 414 -19.76 -27.00 5.30
N ALA A 415 -18.86 -26.42 4.53
CA ALA A 415 -17.45 -26.26 4.87
C ALA A 415 -17.13 -24.92 5.57
N LEU A 416 -18.11 -24.02 5.76
CA LEU A 416 -17.90 -22.71 6.38
C LEU A 416 -18.27 -22.73 7.87
N PRO A 417 -17.30 -22.55 8.79
CA PRO A 417 -17.59 -22.24 10.19
C PRO A 417 -18.28 -20.88 10.33
N ALA A 418 -18.93 -20.62 11.46
CA ALA A 418 -19.49 -19.30 11.74
C ALA A 418 -18.39 -18.25 11.92
N ALA A 419 -18.66 -17.01 11.52
CA ALA A 419 -17.75 -15.90 11.80
C ALA A 419 -17.70 -15.64 13.32
N PRO A 420 -16.54 -15.23 13.87
CA PRO A 420 -16.46 -14.81 15.27
C PRO A 420 -17.30 -13.54 15.52
N ALA A 421 -17.54 -13.22 16.80
CA ALA A 421 -18.34 -12.06 17.18
C ALA A 421 -17.74 -10.72 16.68
N GLY A 422 -16.41 -10.63 16.60
CA GLY A 422 -15.70 -9.45 16.11
C GLY A 422 -14.33 -9.79 15.52
N THR A 423 -13.75 -8.85 14.80
CA THR A 423 -12.43 -9.04 14.13
C THR A 423 -11.26 -9.06 15.11
N GLY A 424 -11.48 -8.62 16.36
CA GLY A 424 -10.50 -8.74 17.45
C GLY A 424 -10.03 -10.18 17.66
N HIS A 425 -10.92 -11.16 17.45
CA HIS A 425 -10.59 -12.60 17.49
C HIS A 425 -9.53 -12.99 16.46
N TRP A 426 -9.60 -12.45 15.24
CA TRP A 426 -8.60 -12.74 14.21
C TRP A 426 -7.26 -12.06 14.49
N TRP A 427 -7.29 -10.86 15.10
CA TRP A 427 -6.06 -10.19 15.55
C TRP A 427 -5.38 -10.94 16.69
N SER A 428 -6.15 -11.42 17.68
CA SER A 428 -5.61 -12.24 18.76
C SER A 428 -5.10 -13.57 18.24
N ALA A 429 -5.86 -14.29 17.40
CA ALA A 429 -5.45 -15.56 16.83
C ALA A 429 -4.13 -15.44 16.03
N TRP A 430 -3.93 -14.34 15.29
CA TRP A 430 -2.69 -14.09 14.55
C TRP A 430 -1.48 -13.73 15.45
N TRP A 431 -1.70 -12.99 16.53
CA TRP A 431 -0.64 -12.52 17.43
C TRP A 431 -0.24 -13.54 18.50
N SER A 432 -1.18 -14.40 18.89
CA SER A 432 -1.00 -15.35 19.98
C SER A 432 -0.18 -16.56 19.54
N ALA A 433 0.85 -16.88 20.32
CA ALA A 433 1.66 -18.09 20.15
C ALA A 433 0.95 -19.36 20.69
N HIS A 434 -0.11 -19.17 21.48
CA HIS A 434 -0.90 -20.21 22.12
C HIS A 434 -2.39 -19.88 21.99
N HIS A 435 -3.22 -20.90 21.76
CA HIS A 435 -4.66 -20.76 21.62
C HIS A 435 -5.37 -21.66 22.62
N ASP A 436 -6.31 -21.09 23.38
CA ASP A 436 -7.18 -21.79 24.32
C ASP A 436 -8.28 -22.57 23.58
N LEU A 437 -7.90 -23.41 22.63
CA LEU A 437 -8.81 -24.25 21.84
C LEU A 437 -8.69 -25.69 22.32
N GLY A 438 -9.83 -26.33 22.62
CA GLY A 438 -9.82 -27.70 23.12
C GLY A 438 -9.04 -27.85 24.44
N THR A 439 -7.93 -28.58 24.39
CA THR A 439 -6.98 -28.79 25.51
C THR A 439 -5.80 -27.84 25.51
N GLY A 440 -5.81 -26.81 24.66
CA GLY A 440 -4.68 -25.93 24.38
C GLY A 440 -4.01 -26.30 23.06
N SER A 441 -3.56 -25.30 22.29
CA SER A 441 -2.87 -25.50 21.01
C SER A 441 -1.72 -24.53 20.81
N SER A 442 -0.61 -25.05 20.28
CA SER A 442 0.55 -24.30 19.78
C SER A 442 0.58 -24.21 18.25
N ALA A 443 -0.47 -24.68 17.57
CA ALA A 443 -0.52 -24.64 16.11
C ALA A 443 -0.65 -23.19 15.62
N PRO A 444 0.10 -22.78 14.58
CA PRO A 444 0.01 -21.41 14.08
C PRO A 444 -1.36 -21.17 13.45
N ALA A 445 -1.89 -19.96 13.67
CA ALA A 445 -3.09 -19.52 12.98
C ALA A 445 -2.93 -19.59 11.45
N PRO A 446 -4.00 -19.94 10.72
CA PRO A 446 -3.94 -20.07 9.27
C PRO A 446 -3.69 -18.73 8.57
N GLY A 447 -3.01 -18.77 7.42
CA GLY A 447 -2.60 -17.57 6.70
C GLY A 447 -3.75 -16.62 6.31
N TYR A 448 -4.98 -17.14 6.14
CA TYR A 448 -6.14 -16.32 5.81
C TYR A 448 -6.64 -15.45 6.97
N VAL A 449 -6.32 -15.77 8.23
CA VAL A 449 -6.81 -15.03 9.41
C VAL A 449 -6.31 -13.59 9.41
N LEU A 450 -5.03 -13.35 9.08
CA LEU A 450 -4.51 -11.98 8.96
C LEU A 450 -5.22 -11.20 7.85
N VAL A 451 -5.50 -11.84 6.72
CA VAL A 451 -6.20 -11.19 5.60
C VAL A 451 -7.62 -10.81 6.01
N LEU A 452 -8.34 -11.70 6.70
CA LEU A 452 -9.67 -11.44 7.23
C LEU A 452 -9.66 -10.33 8.32
N ALA A 453 -8.66 -10.31 9.20
CA ALA A 453 -8.47 -9.27 10.20
C ALA A 453 -8.31 -7.87 9.57
N VAL A 454 -7.49 -7.77 8.52
CA VAL A 454 -7.28 -6.52 7.77
C VAL A 454 -8.54 -6.09 7.03
N LEU A 455 -9.26 -7.01 6.37
CA LEU A 455 -10.57 -6.71 5.76
C LEU A 455 -11.62 -6.30 6.80
N GLY A 456 -11.48 -6.79 8.03
CA GLY A 456 -12.26 -6.40 9.20
C GLY A 456 -12.23 -4.90 9.51
N VAL A 457 -11.14 -4.22 9.18
CA VAL A 457 -11.03 -2.76 9.35
C VAL A 457 -12.03 -2.02 8.45
N LEU A 458 -12.28 -2.53 7.23
CA LEU A 458 -13.24 -1.95 6.28
C LEU A 458 -14.70 -2.14 6.71
N THR A 459 -14.97 -3.13 7.56
CA THR A 459 -16.30 -3.44 8.09
C THR A 459 -16.48 -2.94 9.53
N LEU A 460 -15.62 -2.00 9.96
CA LEU A 460 -15.66 -1.40 11.30
C LEU A 460 -15.64 -2.45 12.43
N GLY A 461 -14.90 -3.54 12.24
CA GLY A 461 -14.73 -4.60 13.24
C GLY A 461 -15.75 -5.75 13.18
N HIS A 462 -16.69 -5.74 12.23
CA HIS A 462 -17.74 -6.77 12.12
C HIS A 462 -17.27 -7.97 11.28
N ALA A 463 -16.79 -9.03 11.93
CA ALA A 463 -16.27 -10.23 11.25
C ALA A 463 -17.33 -10.93 10.37
N GLY A 464 -18.58 -11.02 10.84
CA GLY A 464 -19.69 -11.56 10.05
C GLY A 464 -19.96 -10.78 8.76
N ALA A 465 -19.75 -9.47 8.75
CA ALA A 465 -19.91 -8.65 7.55
C ALA A 465 -18.83 -8.95 6.51
N VAL A 466 -17.59 -9.23 6.93
CA VAL A 466 -16.51 -9.65 6.02
C VAL A 466 -16.90 -10.92 5.26
N ILE A 467 -17.31 -11.96 5.99
CA ILE A 467 -17.73 -13.25 5.40
C ILE A 467 -18.95 -13.06 4.50
N TRP A 468 -19.94 -12.27 4.93
CA TRP A 468 -21.11 -11.95 4.12
C TRP A 468 -20.76 -11.26 2.80
N VAL A 469 -19.87 -10.26 2.82
CA VAL A 469 -19.40 -9.57 1.60
C VAL A 469 -18.70 -10.56 0.66
N LEU A 470 -17.86 -11.45 1.17
CA LEU A 470 -17.15 -12.43 0.36
C LEU A 470 -18.09 -13.43 -0.33
N PHE A 471 -19.18 -13.85 0.33
CA PHE A 471 -20.14 -14.82 -0.25
C PHE A 471 -21.24 -14.17 -1.08
N VAL A 472 -21.79 -13.03 -0.66
CA VAL A 472 -22.88 -12.36 -1.39
C VAL A 472 -22.34 -11.52 -2.54
N LEU A 473 -21.25 -10.79 -2.33
CA LEU A 473 -20.63 -9.96 -3.37
C LEU A 473 -19.47 -10.67 -4.09
N GLY A 474 -19.18 -11.93 -3.74
CA GLY A 474 -18.08 -12.70 -4.32
C GLY A 474 -18.15 -12.82 -5.85
N VAL A 475 -19.33 -13.08 -6.41
CA VAL A 475 -19.52 -13.25 -7.85
C VAL A 475 -19.27 -11.94 -8.62
N PRO A 476 -19.90 -10.80 -8.29
CA PRO A 476 -19.61 -9.54 -8.99
C PRO A 476 -18.16 -9.08 -8.78
N LEU A 477 -17.57 -9.28 -7.60
CA LEU A 477 -16.16 -8.98 -7.37
C LEU A 477 -15.24 -9.86 -8.24
N THR A 478 -15.56 -11.15 -8.38
CA THR A 478 -14.85 -12.09 -9.25
C THR A 478 -14.97 -11.67 -10.72
N ALA A 479 -16.17 -11.28 -11.17
CA ALA A 479 -16.40 -10.77 -12.51
C ALA A 479 -15.57 -9.51 -12.81
N LEU A 480 -15.45 -8.60 -11.84
CA LEU A 480 -14.61 -7.40 -11.98
C LEU A 480 -13.12 -7.73 -12.11
N SER A 481 -12.63 -8.64 -11.26
CA SER A 481 -11.25 -9.15 -11.31
C SER A 481 -10.97 -9.82 -12.66
N ALA A 482 -11.90 -10.65 -13.14
CA ALA A 482 -11.79 -11.34 -14.42
C ALA A 482 -11.89 -10.39 -15.62
N LEU A 483 -12.78 -9.40 -15.58
CA LEU A 483 -12.91 -8.40 -16.65
C LEU A 483 -11.60 -7.64 -16.84
N ARG A 484 -10.92 -7.31 -15.75
CA ARG A 484 -9.60 -6.67 -15.80
C ARG A 484 -8.56 -7.55 -16.49
N PHE A 485 -8.56 -8.85 -16.21
CA PHE A 485 -7.68 -9.80 -16.89
C PHE A 485 -8.00 -9.91 -18.37
N PHE A 486 -9.26 -10.21 -18.73
CA PHE A 486 -9.63 -10.42 -20.13
C PHE A 486 -9.44 -9.18 -20.99
N ARG A 487 -9.69 -7.97 -20.46
CA ARG A 487 -9.38 -6.72 -21.18
C ARG A 487 -7.89 -6.51 -21.52
N ARG A 488 -6.98 -7.27 -20.91
CA ARG A 488 -5.54 -7.26 -21.26
C ARG A 488 -5.18 -8.29 -22.32
N VAL A 489 -6.04 -9.30 -22.52
CA VAL A 489 -5.76 -10.47 -23.37
C VAL A 489 -6.59 -10.45 -24.66
N THR A 490 -7.75 -9.79 -24.65
CA THR A 490 -8.65 -9.60 -25.80
C THR A 490 -8.66 -8.15 -26.27
N ASP A 491 -8.97 -7.96 -27.56
CA ASP A 491 -9.13 -6.64 -28.18
C ASP A 491 -10.59 -6.15 -28.07
N GLY A 492 -11.57 -7.07 -28.15
CA GLY A 492 -13.00 -6.74 -28.04
C GLY A 492 -13.52 -6.64 -26.60
N TRP A 493 -14.38 -5.65 -26.34
CA TRP A 493 -15.10 -5.52 -25.06
C TRP A 493 -16.04 -6.70 -24.80
N ALA A 494 -16.78 -7.15 -25.82
CA ALA A 494 -17.78 -8.20 -25.69
C ALA A 494 -17.15 -9.54 -25.28
N ALA A 495 -16.01 -9.90 -25.89
CA ALA A 495 -15.26 -11.10 -25.53
C ALA A 495 -14.75 -11.03 -24.08
N ALA A 496 -14.25 -9.87 -23.65
CA ALA A 496 -13.82 -9.67 -22.27
C ALA A 496 -14.97 -9.78 -21.26
N PHE A 497 -16.14 -9.25 -21.61
CA PHE A 497 -17.34 -9.34 -20.77
C PHE A 497 -17.83 -10.78 -20.64
N VAL A 498 -17.99 -11.49 -21.77
CA VAL A 498 -18.44 -12.89 -21.76
C VAL A 498 -17.46 -13.77 -20.97
N GLY A 499 -16.14 -13.57 -21.17
CA GLY A 499 -15.12 -14.28 -20.41
C GLY A 499 -15.18 -14.01 -18.90
N ALA A 500 -15.36 -12.74 -18.53
CA ALA A 500 -15.49 -12.34 -17.13
C ALA A 500 -16.70 -12.99 -16.45
N THR A 501 -17.85 -12.97 -17.12
CA THR A 501 -19.10 -13.57 -16.62
C THR A 501 -18.98 -15.10 -16.54
N ALA A 502 -18.44 -15.74 -17.59
CA ALA A 502 -18.22 -17.19 -17.62
C ALA A 502 -17.32 -17.66 -16.46
N TYR A 503 -16.23 -16.94 -16.23
CA TYR A 503 -15.31 -17.25 -15.14
C TYR A 503 -15.93 -16.99 -13.75
N ALA A 504 -16.68 -15.90 -13.58
CA ALA A 504 -17.33 -15.59 -12.31
C ALA A 504 -18.38 -16.64 -11.89
N LEU A 505 -18.99 -17.32 -12.87
CA LEU A 505 -19.91 -18.42 -12.63
C LEU A 505 -19.21 -19.75 -12.33
N ALA A 506 -17.90 -19.90 -12.61
CA ALA A 506 -17.19 -21.16 -12.41
C ALA A 506 -17.30 -21.70 -10.97
N PRO A 507 -17.02 -20.91 -9.90
CA PRO A 507 -17.18 -21.41 -8.53
C PRO A 507 -18.66 -21.65 -8.15
N VAL A 508 -19.60 -20.92 -8.75
CA VAL A 508 -21.05 -21.10 -8.53
C VAL A 508 -21.51 -22.44 -9.11
N VAL A 509 -21.17 -22.72 -10.36
CA VAL A 509 -21.50 -23.96 -11.07
C VAL A 509 -20.87 -25.18 -10.39
N ALA A 510 -19.65 -25.02 -9.85
CA ALA A 510 -18.98 -26.04 -9.06
C ALA A 510 -19.63 -26.30 -7.68
N GLY A 511 -20.57 -25.46 -7.23
CA GLY A 511 -21.23 -25.58 -5.92
C GLY A 511 -20.44 -24.96 -4.75
N ALA A 512 -19.34 -24.24 -5.01
CA ALA A 512 -18.47 -23.70 -3.96
C ALA A 512 -19.21 -22.72 -3.03
N TYR A 513 -20.08 -21.87 -3.60
CA TYR A 513 -20.89 -20.94 -2.82
C TYR A 513 -21.92 -21.68 -1.94
N ALA A 514 -22.68 -22.61 -2.51
CA ALA A 514 -23.70 -23.38 -1.78
C ALA A 514 -23.12 -24.28 -0.68
N GLN A 515 -21.86 -24.70 -0.84
CA GLN A 515 -21.15 -25.56 0.11
C GLN A 515 -20.33 -24.80 1.17
N GLY A 516 -20.28 -23.46 1.12
CA GLY A 516 -19.49 -22.68 2.08
C GLY A 516 -17.96 -22.78 1.86
N ARG A 517 -17.50 -22.98 0.63
CA ARG A 517 -16.07 -23.21 0.31
C ARG A 517 -15.30 -21.89 0.20
N LEU A 518 -14.93 -21.31 1.36
CA LEU A 518 -14.26 -20.00 1.44
C LEU A 518 -12.99 -19.93 0.59
N GLY A 519 -12.17 -20.98 0.63
CA GLY A 519 -10.93 -21.07 -0.14
C GLY A 519 -11.14 -20.91 -1.65
N THR A 520 -12.06 -21.69 -2.22
CA THR A 520 -12.41 -21.65 -3.64
C THR A 520 -13.09 -20.33 -4.05
N VAL A 521 -13.97 -19.77 -3.20
CA VAL A 521 -14.65 -18.48 -3.46
C VAL A 521 -13.63 -17.33 -3.55
N VAL A 522 -12.75 -17.21 -2.56
CA VAL A 522 -11.71 -16.16 -2.54
C VAL A 522 -10.65 -16.43 -3.62
N GLY A 523 -10.31 -17.69 -3.88
CA GLY A 523 -9.46 -18.09 -4.99
C GLY A 523 -9.99 -17.62 -6.35
N GLY A 524 -11.32 -17.70 -6.56
CA GLY A 524 -12.00 -17.14 -7.73
C GLY A 524 -11.74 -15.65 -7.90
N LEU A 525 -11.87 -14.89 -6.82
CA LEU A 525 -11.62 -13.45 -6.82
C LEU A 525 -10.15 -13.09 -7.12
N LEU A 526 -9.21 -13.78 -6.48
CA LEU A 526 -7.78 -13.43 -6.50
C LEU A 526 -7.03 -13.95 -7.74
N LEU A 527 -7.44 -15.08 -8.31
CA LEU A 527 -6.73 -15.71 -9.42
C LEU A 527 -6.60 -14.80 -10.66
N PRO A 528 -7.65 -14.11 -11.16
CA PRO A 528 -7.50 -13.22 -12.30
C PRO A 528 -6.61 -12.00 -12.01
N TRP A 529 -6.59 -11.52 -10.77
CA TRP A 529 -5.69 -10.44 -10.36
C TRP A 529 -4.24 -10.88 -10.37
N ALA A 530 -3.94 -12.06 -9.80
CA ALA A 530 -2.62 -12.67 -9.84
C ALA A 530 -2.18 -12.94 -11.30
N ALA A 531 -3.06 -13.48 -12.13
CA ALA A 531 -2.81 -13.72 -13.56
C ALA A 531 -2.53 -12.40 -14.32
N THR A 532 -3.28 -11.34 -14.03
CA THR A 532 -3.04 -10.00 -14.63
C THR A 532 -1.66 -9.45 -14.28
N SER A 533 -1.20 -9.69 -13.04
CA SER A 533 0.14 -9.33 -12.60
C SER A 533 1.21 -10.17 -13.30
N ALA A 534 0.95 -11.47 -13.47
CA ALA A 534 1.85 -12.41 -14.15
C ALA A 534 2.07 -12.06 -15.64
N LEU A 535 1.10 -11.44 -16.32
CA LEU A 535 1.30 -10.92 -17.69
C LEU A 535 2.47 -9.92 -17.78
N GLY A 536 2.77 -9.21 -16.70
CA GLY A 536 3.90 -8.28 -16.62
C GLY A 536 5.28 -8.95 -16.61
N LEU A 537 5.36 -10.25 -16.34
CA LEU A 537 6.59 -11.04 -16.36
C LEU A 537 7.23 -11.11 -17.75
N ALA A 538 6.41 -10.97 -18.80
CA ALA A 538 6.87 -10.96 -20.18
C ALA A 538 7.43 -9.60 -20.65
N ARG A 539 7.41 -8.54 -19.81
CA ARG A 539 7.84 -7.20 -20.25
C ARG A 539 9.35 -7.09 -20.48
N PRO A 540 9.79 -6.31 -21.48
CA PRO A 540 11.22 -6.17 -21.81
C PRO A 540 11.99 -5.41 -20.73
N GLU A 541 11.43 -4.33 -20.18
CA GLU A 541 12.10 -3.51 -19.16
C GLU A 541 12.31 -4.26 -17.83
N ARG A 542 13.57 -4.34 -17.36
CA ARG A 542 13.95 -5.05 -16.13
C ARG A 542 13.17 -4.57 -14.90
N GLU A 543 13.04 -3.26 -14.70
CA GLU A 543 12.34 -2.68 -13.54
C GLU A 543 10.85 -3.03 -13.53
N ARG A 544 10.17 -2.87 -14.67
CA ARG A 544 8.74 -3.22 -14.80
C ARG A 544 8.51 -4.72 -14.61
N ARG A 545 9.44 -5.55 -15.10
CA ARG A 545 9.40 -7.01 -14.94
C ARG A 545 9.55 -7.40 -13.47
N TRP A 546 10.52 -6.85 -12.75
CA TRP A 546 10.71 -7.13 -11.32
C TRP A 546 9.54 -6.66 -10.45
N ARG A 547 8.92 -5.53 -10.79
CA ARG A 547 7.65 -5.13 -10.14
C ARG A 547 6.53 -6.15 -10.38
N ALA A 548 6.43 -6.69 -11.60
CA ALA A 548 5.45 -7.72 -11.92
C ALA A 548 5.72 -9.03 -11.15
N VAL A 549 7.00 -9.42 -10.98
CA VAL A 549 7.40 -10.54 -10.12
C VAL A 549 6.83 -10.37 -8.72
N TRP A 550 7.12 -9.24 -8.05
CA TRP A 550 6.64 -9.01 -6.68
C TRP A 550 5.11 -8.90 -6.58
N ARG A 551 4.42 -8.29 -7.56
CA ARG A 551 2.95 -8.27 -7.60
C ARG A 551 2.35 -9.66 -7.78
N THR A 552 2.99 -10.50 -8.59
CA THR A 552 2.57 -11.90 -8.79
C THR A 552 2.79 -12.72 -7.53
N ALA A 553 3.92 -12.51 -6.85
CA ALA A 553 4.24 -13.15 -5.58
C ALA A 553 3.24 -12.77 -4.47
N VAL A 554 2.88 -11.49 -4.34
CA VAL A 554 1.85 -11.04 -3.39
C VAL A 554 0.49 -11.65 -3.73
N GLY A 555 0.11 -11.70 -5.01
CA GLY A 555 -1.14 -12.33 -5.44
C GLY A 555 -1.19 -13.82 -5.17
N LEU A 556 -0.07 -14.51 -5.40
CA LEU A 556 0.07 -15.91 -5.04
C LEU A 556 -0.01 -16.10 -3.52
N ALA A 557 0.65 -15.27 -2.71
CA ALA A 557 0.60 -15.34 -1.25
C ALA A 557 -0.84 -15.17 -0.72
N LEU A 558 -1.55 -14.15 -1.19
CA LEU A 558 -2.96 -13.93 -0.83
C LEU A 558 -3.85 -15.10 -1.26
N THR A 559 -3.58 -15.71 -2.42
CA THR A 559 -4.34 -16.88 -2.88
C THR A 559 -4.00 -18.12 -2.04
N CYS A 560 -2.73 -18.35 -1.74
CA CYS A 560 -2.25 -19.45 -0.90
C CYS A 560 -2.72 -19.35 0.54
N ALA A 561 -2.97 -18.13 1.05
CA ALA A 561 -3.56 -17.93 2.37
C ALA A 561 -4.91 -18.65 2.50
N PHE A 562 -5.72 -18.69 1.43
CA PHE A 562 -7.04 -19.30 1.41
C PHE A 562 -7.08 -20.68 0.72
N ALA A 563 -6.26 -20.88 -0.30
CA ALA A 563 -6.14 -22.11 -1.07
C ALA A 563 -4.64 -22.41 -1.31
N PRO A 564 -3.94 -23.02 -0.34
CA PRO A 564 -2.52 -23.39 -0.43
C PRO A 564 -2.13 -24.17 -1.69
N THR A 565 -3.07 -24.94 -2.26
CA THR A 565 -2.89 -25.67 -3.53
C THR A 565 -2.57 -24.75 -4.72
N ALA A 566 -2.82 -23.44 -4.61
CA ALA A 566 -2.35 -22.44 -5.56
C ALA A 566 -0.82 -22.41 -5.72
N TRP A 567 -0.07 -22.73 -4.65
CA TRP A 567 1.38 -22.83 -4.70
C TRP A 567 1.84 -23.96 -5.64
N LEU A 568 1.12 -25.09 -5.66
CA LEU A 568 1.41 -26.21 -6.57
C LEU A 568 1.16 -25.83 -8.04
N VAL A 569 0.07 -25.10 -8.32
CA VAL A 569 -0.18 -24.58 -9.67
C VAL A 569 0.94 -23.63 -10.09
N ALA A 570 1.33 -22.71 -9.20
CA ALA A 570 2.43 -21.79 -9.46
C ALA A 570 3.76 -22.51 -9.67
N LEU A 571 4.03 -23.60 -8.93
CA LEU A 571 5.22 -24.43 -9.10
C LEU A 571 5.26 -25.04 -10.52
N LEU A 572 4.16 -25.65 -10.98
CA LEU A 572 4.07 -26.21 -12.33
C LEU A 572 4.31 -25.15 -13.41
N VAL A 573 3.68 -23.98 -13.27
CA VAL A 573 3.86 -22.86 -14.20
C VAL A 573 5.30 -22.33 -14.16
N ALA A 574 5.91 -22.21 -12.98
CA ALA A 574 7.28 -21.75 -12.80
C ALA A 574 8.29 -22.72 -13.44
N VAL A 575 8.11 -24.03 -13.27
CA VAL A 575 8.96 -25.05 -13.92
C VAL A 575 8.88 -24.90 -15.44
N VAL A 576 7.68 -24.78 -16.01
CA VAL A 576 7.51 -24.55 -17.46
C VAL A 576 8.20 -23.26 -17.91
N LEU A 577 8.09 -22.17 -17.14
CA LEU A 577 8.72 -20.89 -17.47
C LEU A 577 10.25 -20.97 -17.43
N ILE A 578 10.82 -21.64 -16.43
CA ILE A 578 12.27 -21.85 -16.28
C ILE A 578 12.80 -22.69 -17.44
N VAL A 579 12.13 -23.80 -17.77
CA VAL A 579 12.51 -24.67 -18.89
C VAL A 579 12.43 -23.94 -20.23
N ARG A 580 11.38 -23.15 -20.45
CA ARG A 580 11.20 -22.36 -21.68
C ARG A 580 12.16 -21.17 -21.78
N ARG A 581 12.73 -20.71 -20.65
CA ARG A 581 13.62 -19.53 -20.57
C ARG A 581 14.74 -19.74 -19.53
N PRO A 582 15.78 -20.54 -19.84
CA PRO A 582 16.81 -20.95 -18.88
C PRO A 582 17.60 -19.79 -18.24
N GLY A 583 17.70 -18.63 -18.91
CA GLY A 583 18.35 -17.43 -18.38
C GLY A 583 17.49 -16.58 -17.42
N TRP A 584 16.22 -16.96 -17.16
CA TRP A 584 15.28 -16.18 -16.36
C TRP A 584 14.67 -17.00 -15.21
N TRP A 585 15.51 -17.57 -14.36
CA TRP A 585 15.07 -18.37 -13.21
C TRP A 585 14.73 -17.55 -11.97
N ALA A 586 15.41 -16.41 -11.77
CA ALA A 586 15.27 -15.61 -10.54
C ALA A 586 13.85 -15.06 -10.32
N GLY A 587 13.14 -14.70 -11.40
CA GLY A 587 11.75 -14.21 -11.31
C GLY A 587 10.79 -15.27 -10.78
N PRO A 588 10.65 -16.42 -11.46
CA PRO A 588 9.83 -17.54 -10.99
C PRO A 588 10.19 -18.02 -9.58
N VAL A 589 11.48 -18.09 -9.24
CA VAL A 589 11.92 -18.48 -7.88
C VAL A 589 11.41 -17.49 -6.83
N VAL A 590 11.52 -16.18 -7.07
CA VAL A 590 10.98 -15.16 -6.14
C VAL A 590 9.46 -15.28 -6.00
N VAL A 591 8.73 -15.58 -7.09
CA VAL A 591 7.28 -15.82 -7.03
C VAL A 591 6.94 -17.00 -6.11
N LEU A 592 7.75 -18.07 -6.09
CA LEU A 592 7.50 -19.25 -5.26
C LEU A 592 7.96 -19.09 -3.80
N VAL A 593 9.05 -18.37 -3.56
CA VAL A 593 9.67 -18.23 -2.23
C VAL A 593 9.02 -17.12 -1.42
N ALA A 594 8.68 -15.98 -2.02
CA ALA A 594 8.12 -14.86 -1.28
C ALA A 594 6.78 -15.18 -0.54
N PRO A 595 5.85 -15.99 -1.07
CA PRO A 595 4.69 -16.45 -0.31
C PRO A 595 5.02 -17.13 1.01
N VAL A 596 6.12 -17.88 1.09
CA VAL A 596 6.56 -18.55 2.33
C VAL A 596 6.85 -17.51 3.41
N ALA A 597 7.57 -16.45 3.08
CA ALA A 597 7.87 -15.35 4.01
C ALA A 597 6.62 -14.51 4.35
N LEU A 598 5.74 -14.28 3.38
CA LEU A 598 4.51 -13.49 3.56
C LEU A 598 3.43 -14.21 4.39
N LEU A 599 3.51 -15.54 4.49
CA LEU A 599 2.57 -16.39 5.22
C LEU A 599 3.17 -16.96 6.51
N LEU A 600 4.29 -16.45 7.01
CA LEU A 600 4.72 -16.74 8.37
C LEU A 600 3.68 -16.19 9.38
N PRO A 601 3.43 -16.83 10.54
CA PRO A 601 4.01 -18.07 11.03
C PRO A 601 3.40 -19.34 10.44
N TRP A 602 2.26 -19.26 9.75
CA TRP A 602 1.56 -20.43 9.21
C TRP A 602 2.45 -21.32 8.33
N ALA A 603 3.27 -20.73 7.46
CA ALA A 603 4.17 -21.48 6.59
C ALA A 603 5.15 -22.38 7.36
N ALA A 604 5.55 -22.00 8.59
CA ALA A 604 6.38 -22.84 9.45
C ALA A 604 5.60 -24.07 9.97
N GLY A 605 4.32 -23.91 10.31
CA GLY A 605 3.44 -25.03 10.68
C GLY A 605 3.15 -25.95 9.48
N ALA A 606 2.97 -25.37 8.29
CA ALA A 606 2.78 -26.15 7.07
C ALA A 606 4.01 -27.02 6.73
N LEU A 607 5.23 -26.58 7.07
CA LEU A 607 6.44 -27.40 6.91
C LEU A 607 6.47 -28.60 7.88
N GLN A 608 5.94 -28.45 9.09
CA GLN A 608 5.83 -29.56 10.06
C GLN A 608 4.74 -30.56 9.67
N HIS A 609 3.66 -30.07 9.06
CA HIS A 609 2.54 -30.87 8.58
C HIS A 609 2.22 -30.57 7.11
N PRO A 610 3.00 -31.13 6.15
CA PRO A 610 2.90 -30.79 4.73
C PRO A 610 1.54 -31.12 4.10
N GLY A 611 0.78 -32.04 4.71
CA GLY A 611 -0.60 -32.32 4.27
C GLY A 611 -1.54 -31.11 4.36
N SER A 612 -1.23 -30.13 5.20
CA SER A 612 -2.02 -28.89 5.30
C SER A 612 -1.94 -28.02 4.04
N LEU A 613 -0.89 -28.18 3.21
CA LEU A 613 -0.76 -27.51 1.90
C LEU A 613 -1.79 -27.98 0.87
N LEU A 614 -2.50 -29.08 1.13
CA LEU A 614 -3.55 -29.58 0.26
C LEU A 614 -4.95 -29.12 0.71
N LEU A 615 -5.08 -28.63 1.94
CA LEU A 615 -6.37 -28.20 2.49
C LEU A 615 -6.62 -26.72 2.21
N GLU A 616 -7.85 -26.39 1.82
CA GLU A 616 -8.29 -25.00 1.66
C GLU A 616 -8.92 -24.47 2.96
N ALA A 617 -9.17 -23.16 3.01
CA ALA A 617 -9.83 -22.50 4.13
C ALA A 617 -11.26 -23.05 4.35
N GLY A 618 -11.55 -23.43 5.59
CA GLY A 618 -12.80 -24.05 6.02
C GLY A 618 -12.59 -25.46 6.60
N VAL A 619 -13.70 -26.06 7.05
CA VAL A 619 -13.67 -27.34 7.76
C VAL A 619 -13.24 -28.48 6.83
N ALA A 620 -12.08 -29.06 7.13
CA ALA A 620 -11.51 -30.16 6.37
C ALA A 620 -12.41 -31.41 6.42
N GLY A 621 -12.71 -31.99 5.26
CA GLY A 621 -13.55 -33.19 5.16
C GLY A 621 -15.04 -33.00 5.48
N ALA A 622 -15.53 -31.76 5.55
CA ALA A 622 -16.93 -31.48 5.90
C ALA A 622 -17.96 -32.09 4.93
N LEU A 623 -17.62 -32.14 3.64
CA LEU A 623 -18.45 -32.73 2.58
C LEU A 623 -17.59 -33.64 1.70
N PRO A 624 -18.14 -34.77 1.21
CA PRO A 624 -17.42 -35.69 0.35
C PRO A 624 -17.10 -35.04 -1.01
N ALA A 625 -15.86 -35.26 -1.47
CA ALA A 625 -15.42 -34.89 -2.81
C ALA A 625 -15.73 -36.02 -3.81
N SER A 626 -15.95 -35.67 -5.08
CA SER A 626 -16.16 -36.63 -6.17
C SER A 626 -14.83 -37.19 -6.65
N GLU A 627 -14.74 -38.52 -6.75
CA GLU A 627 -13.60 -39.23 -7.32
C GLU A 627 -13.78 -39.51 -8.83
N ASP A 628 -14.98 -39.30 -9.37
CA ASP A 628 -15.29 -39.52 -10.78
C ASP A 628 -14.58 -38.52 -11.69
N ALA A 629 -13.62 -39.02 -12.47
CA ALA A 629 -12.81 -38.23 -13.39
C ALA A 629 -13.63 -37.46 -14.43
N LEU A 630 -14.74 -38.03 -14.92
CA LEU A 630 -15.58 -37.35 -15.92
C LEU A 630 -16.30 -36.16 -15.28
N ARG A 631 -16.79 -36.29 -14.04
CA ARG A 631 -17.37 -35.16 -13.30
C ARG A 631 -16.34 -34.06 -13.04
N LEU A 632 -15.12 -34.43 -12.67
CA LEU A 632 -14.03 -33.48 -12.44
C LEU A 632 -13.65 -32.73 -13.73
N LEU A 633 -13.56 -33.41 -14.89
CA LEU A 633 -13.30 -32.76 -16.17
C LEU A 633 -14.39 -31.76 -16.58
N LEU A 634 -15.64 -32.03 -16.20
CA LEU A 634 -16.76 -31.10 -16.37
C LEU A 634 -16.79 -29.98 -15.32
N GLY A 635 -15.78 -29.90 -14.44
CA GLY A 635 -15.64 -28.90 -13.38
C GLY A 635 -16.61 -29.11 -12.21
N ARG A 636 -17.01 -30.36 -11.95
CA ARG A 636 -17.93 -30.71 -10.86
C ARG A 636 -17.18 -31.48 -9.78
N PRO A 637 -16.78 -30.82 -8.68
CA PRO A 637 -16.06 -31.44 -7.57
C PRO A 637 -16.92 -32.37 -6.69
N GLY A 638 -18.24 -32.44 -6.94
CA GLY A 638 -19.18 -33.21 -6.12
C GLY A 638 -19.83 -32.39 -5.01
N GLY A 639 -20.72 -33.02 -4.26
CA GLY A 639 -21.48 -32.38 -3.18
C GLY A 639 -22.76 -31.65 -3.64
N PRO A 640 -23.59 -31.20 -2.68
CA PRO A 640 -24.84 -30.50 -2.95
C PRO A 640 -24.60 -29.12 -3.59
N GLY A 641 -25.62 -28.59 -4.29
CA GLY A 641 -25.59 -27.25 -4.87
C GLY A 641 -24.79 -27.08 -6.17
N ALA A 642 -24.22 -28.14 -6.75
CA ALA A 642 -23.51 -28.08 -8.03
C ALA A 642 -24.49 -28.09 -9.22
N ALA A 643 -24.26 -27.24 -10.23
CA ALA A 643 -25.15 -27.09 -11.38
C ALA A 643 -25.12 -28.33 -12.31
N PRO A 644 -26.10 -28.50 -13.22
CA PRO A 644 -26.18 -29.67 -14.10
C PRO A 644 -24.94 -29.93 -14.98
N TRP A 645 -24.66 -31.21 -15.29
CA TRP A 645 -23.44 -31.64 -16.00
C TRP A 645 -23.29 -31.05 -17.41
N TRP A 646 -24.39 -30.78 -18.09
CA TRP A 646 -24.40 -30.29 -19.47
C TRP A 646 -23.82 -28.88 -19.60
N LEU A 647 -23.83 -28.06 -18.53
CA LEU A 647 -23.19 -26.74 -18.51
C LEU A 647 -21.66 -26.86 -18.62
N GLY A 648 -21.07 -27.81 -17.89
CA GLY A 648 -19.63 -28.10 -17.98
C GLY A 648 -19.24 -28.72 -19.32
N ALA A 649 -20.11 -29.57 -19.88
CA ALA A 649 -19.87 -30.23 -21.16
C ALA A 649 -19.85 -29.23 -22.32
N GLY A 650 -20.78 -28.27 -22.33
CA GLY A 650 -20.81 -27.20 -23.32
C GLY A 650 -19.51 -26.38 -23.34
N LEU A 651 -19.00 -26.01 -22.16
CA LEU A 651 -17.74 -25.27 -22.03
C LEU A 651 -16.53 -26.09 -22.52
N LEU A 652 -16.44 -27.37 -22.15
CA LEU A 652 -15.35 -28.25 -22.56
C LEU A 652 -15.32 -28.45 -24.09
N VAL A 653 -16.48 -28.73 -24.69
CA VAL A 653 -16.58 -28.88 -26.15
C VAL A 653 -16.25 -27.56 -26.86
N ALA A 654 -16.71 -26.42 -26.34
CA ALA A 654 -16.34 -25.11 -26.89
C ALA A 654 -14.82 -24.86 -26.83
N ALA A 655 -14.16 -25.26 -25.73
CA ALA A 655 -12.71 -25.12 -25.59
C ALA A 655 -11.93 -26.05 -26.52
N LEU A 656 -12.41 -27.26 -26.79
CA LEU A 656 -11.82 -28.18 -27.77
C LEU A 656 -11.92 -27.61 -29.19
N LEU A 657 -13.09 -27.08 -29.55
CA LEU A 657 -13.30 -26.40 -30.84
C LEU A 657 -12.42 -25.15 -30.99
N ALA A 658 -12.16 -24.43 -29.89
CA ALA A 658 -11.24 -23.29 -29.87
C ALA A 658 -9.79 -23.67 -30.27
N GLY A 659 -9.37 -24.91 -30.02
CA GLY A 659 -8.05 -25.43 -30.41
C GLY A 659 -7.84 -25.56 -31.92
N LEU A 660 -8.92 -25.65 -32.72
CA LEU A 660 -8.86 -25.83 -34.17
C LEU A 660 -8.50 -24.54 -34.95
N ARG A 661 -8.27 -23.42 -34.24
CA ARG A 661 -8.06 -22.09 -34.82
C ARG A 661 -6.57 -21.74 -34.94
N GLU A 662 -6.03 -21.82 -36.16
CA GLU A 662 -4.61 -21.59 -36.45
C GLU A 662 -4.10 -20.19 -36.07
N GLN A 663 -4.87 -19.13 -36.32
CA GLN A 663 -4.41 -17.75 -36.15
C GLN A 663 -4.12 -17.34 -34.68
N ARG A 664 -4.58 -18.12 -33.69
CA ARG A 664 -4.40 -17.83 -32.25
C ARG A 664 -3.78 -18.99 -31.47
N HIS A 665 -3.22 -19.99 -32.18
CA HIS A 665 -2.78 -21.26 -31.61
C HIS A 665 -1.81 -21.10 -30.43
N GLY A 666 -0.86 -20.15 -30.51
CA GLY A 666 0.08 -19.91 -29.41
C GLY A 666 -0.58 -19.44 -28.10
N ARG A 667 -1.59 -18.55 -28.16
CA ARG A 667 -2.29 -18.06 -26.96
C ARG A 667 -3.26 -19.11 -26.42
N VAL A 668 -3.94 -19.83 -27.31
CA VAL A 668 -4.83 -20.95 -26.96
C VAL A 668 -4.06 -22.09 -26.30
N ALA A 669 -2.86 -22.42 -26.80
CA ALA A 669 -1.98 -23.41 -26.19
C ALA A 669 -1.53 -23.03 -24.77
N VAL A 670 -1.28 -21.74 -24.50
CA VAL A 670 -0.98 -21.27 -23.14
C VAL A 670 -2.20 -21.46 -22.22
N ALA A 671 -3.41 -21.15 -22.70
CA ALA A 671 -4.64 -21.35 -21.93
C ALA A 671 -4.88 -22.84 -21.61
N TRP A 672 -4.62 -23.74 -22.57
CA TRP A 672 -4.64 -25.19 -22.34
C TRP A 672 -3.53 -25.66 -21.40
N GLY A 673 -2.35 -25.05 -21.41
CA GLY A 673 -1.29 -25.32 -20.44
C GLY A 673 -1.70 -24.97 -19.01
N VAL A 674 -2.41 -23.85 -18.82
CA VAL A 674 -3.01 -23.48 -17.53
C VAL A 674 -4.10 -24.48 -17.13
N ALA A 675 -4.96 -24.87 -18.08
CA ALA A 675 -5.99 -25.87 -17.85
C ALA A 675 -5.40 -27.22 -17.39
N ALA A 676 -4.32 -27.68 -18.04
CA ALA A 676 -3.61 -28.90 -17.70
C ALA A 676 -2.97 -28.84 -16.31
N ALA A 677 -2.37 -27.71 -15.92
CA ALA A 677 -1.82 -27.52 -14.57
C ALA A 677 -2.93 -27.60 -13.50
N GLY A 678 -4.09 -26.98 -13.75
CA GLY A 678 -5.26 -27.08 -12.87
C GLY A 678 -5.80 -28.51 -12.76
N ALA A 679 -5.92 -29.21 -13.89
CA ALA A 679 -6.35 -30.61 -13.94
C ALA A 679 -5.41 -31.55 -13.16
N LEU A 680 -4.09 -31.34 -13.26
CA LEU A 680 -3.10 -32.14 -12.53
C LEU A 680 -3.21 -31.94 -11.01
N VAL A 681 -3.40 -30.71 -10.56
CA VAL A 681 -3.62 -30.41 -9.13
C VAL A 681 -4.98 -30.94 -8.65
N ALA A 682 -6.03 -30.87 -9.48
CA ALA A 682 -7.33 -31.47 -9.16
C ALA A 682 -7.25 -33.01 -9.05
N ALA A 683 -6.52 -33.67 -9.96
CA ALA A 683 -6.30 -35.11 -9.91
C ALA A 683 -5.48 -35.52 -8.67
N LEU A 684 -4.44 -34.75 -8.32
CA LEU A 684 -3.65 -34.97 -7.12
C LEU A 684 -4.52 -34.88 -5.86
N THR A 685 -5.32 -33.82 -5.72
CA THR A 685 -6.20 -33.60 -4.56
C THR A 685 -7.35 -34.61 -4.49
N ALA A 686 -7.83 -35.13 -5.63
CA ALA A 686 -8.84 -36.19 -5.64
C ALA A 686 -8.28 -37.53 -5.14
N THR A 687 -7.03 -37.86 -5.48
CA THR A 687 -6.44 -39.19 -5.24
C THR A 687 -5.68 -39.30 -3.92
N VAL A 688 -5.11 -38.21 -3.42
CA VAL A 688 -4.33 -38.20 -2.18
C VAL A 688 -5.25 -38.00 -0.98
N SER A 689 -5.12 -38.85 0.04
CA SER A 689 -5.75 -38.64 1.34
C SER A 689 -4.77 -37.99 2.32
N VAL A 690 -5.25 -37.04 3.12
CA VAL A 690 -4.46 -36.30 4.10
C VAL A 690 -4.86 -36.71 5.51
N ARG A 691 -3.86 -36.94 6.37
CA ARG A 691 -4.03 -37.16 7.81
C ARG A 691 -3.34 -36.03 8.56
N LEU A 692 -4.12 -35.26 9.32
CA LEU A 692 -3.61 -34.25 10.25
C LEU A 692 -3.83 -34.71 11.70
N PRO A 693 -3.06 -34.17 12.67
CA PRO A 693 -3.14 -34.59 14.07
C PRO A 693 -4.55 -34.49 14.67
N GLY A 694 -5.28 -33.41 14.39
CA GLY A 694 -6.61 -33.15 14.95
C GLY A 694 -7.76 -33.84 14.22
N LEU A 695 -7.50 -34.47 13.08
CA LEU A 695 -8.54 -35.16 12.31
C LEU A 695 -8.68 -36.62 12.75
N THR A 696 -9.91 -37.06 12.99
CA THR A 696 -10.20 -38.43 13.44
C THR A 696 -9.94 -39.51 12.37
N SER A 697 -9.95 -39.13 11.10
CA SER A 697 -9.76 -40.02 9.96
C SER A 697 -9.04 -39.28 8.83
N ALA A 698 -8.43 -40.02 7.91
CA ALA A 698 -7.89 -39.43 6.70
C ALA A 698 -9.04 -38.82 5.87
N VAL A 699 -8.80 -37.66 5.27
CA VAL A 699 -9.78 -36.93 4.46
C VAL A 699 -9.22 -36.66 3.07
N HIS A 700 -10.06 -36.74 2.05
CA HIS A 700 -9.70 -36.30 0.70
C HIS A 700 -9.79 -34.77 0.64
N PRO A 701 -8.72 -34.07 0.23
CA PRO A 701 -8.77 -32.63 0.01
C PRO A 701 -9.81 -32.21 -1.03
N TRP A 702 -10.28 -30.98 -0.91
CA TRP A 702 -11.21 -30.40 -1.88
C TRP A 702 -10.50 -30.07 -3.20
N THR A 703 -11.09 -30.48 -4.31
CA THR A 703 -10.51 -30.32 -5.67
C THR A 703 -10.79 -28.96 -6.29
N GLY A 704 -11.62 -28.11 -5.66
CA GLY A 704 -12.23 -26.95 -6.30
C GLY A 704 -11.26 -25.87 -6.78
N PHE A 705 -10.14 -25.62 -6.09
CA PHE A 705 -9.14 -24.67 -6.61
C PHE A 705 -8.46 -25.17 -7.90
N GLY A 706 -8.10 -26.46 -7.96
CA GLY A 706 -7.56 -27.06 -9.19
C GLY A 706 -8.56 -27.00 -10.35
N LEU A 707 -9.84 -27.30 -10.07
CA LEU A 707 -10.92 -27.18 -11.05
C LEU A 707 -11.20 -25.73 -11.47
N LEU A 708 -11.06 -24.77 -10.57
CA LEU A 708 -11.17 -23.35 -10.88
C LEU A 708 -10.08 -22.92 -11.86
N VAL A 709 -8.84 -23.37 -11.68
CA VAL A 709 -7.73 -23.12 -12.63
C VAL A 709 -7.98 -23.83 -13.96
N LEU A 710 -8.49 -25.07 -13.94
CA LEU A 710 -8.91 -25.79 -15.13
C LEU A 710 -9.94 -24.96 -15.92
N GLN A 711 -11.04 -24.55 -15.27
CA GLN A 711 -12.07 -23.74 -15.92
C GLN A 711 -11.57 -22.36 -16.36
N ALA A 712 -10.66 -21.73 -15.62
CA ALA A 712 -10.00 -20.49 -16.04
C ALA A 712 -9.27 -20.67 -17.39
N GLY A 713 -8.55 -21.78 -17.56
CA GLY A 713 -7.87 -22.14 -18.80
C GLY A 713 -8.85 -22.41 -19.95
N LEU A 714 -9.93 -23.16 -19.70
CA LEU A 714 -10.97 -23.44 -20.70
C LEU A 714 -11.69 -22.16 -21.16
N VAL A 715 -12.14 -21.33 -20.22
CA VAL A 715 -12.74 -20.02 -20.53
C VAL A 715 -11.74 -19.14 -21.29
N GLY A 716 -10.47 -19.13 -20.87
CA GLY A 716 -9.39 -18.44 -21.56
C GLY A 716 -9.23 -18.86 -23.02
N ALA A 717 -9.23 -20.16 -23.29
CA ALA A 717 -9.13 -20.71 -24.64
C ALA A 717 -10.31 -20.28 -25.52
N VAL A 718 -11.54 -20.41 -25.00
CA VAL A 718 -12.77 -20.02 -25.72
C VAL A 718 -12.79 -18.52 -26.04
N VAL A 719 -12.50 -17.68 -25.05
CA VAL A 719 -12.55 -16.22 -25.19
C VAL A 719 -11.49 -15.71 -26.15
N VAL A 720 -10.26 -16.24 -26.08
CA VAL A 720 -9.17 -15.86 -26.99
C VAL A 720 -9.43 -16.33 -28.42
N ALA A 721 -10.04 -17.49 -28.61
CA ALA A 721 -10.40 -17.99 -29.92
C ALA A 721 -11.63 -17.27 -30.53
N GLY A 722 -12.56 -16.83 -29.69
CA GLY A 722 -13.77 -16.09 -30.09
C GLY A 722 -13.54 -14.59 -30.33
N ASP A 723 -12.43 -14.02 -29.84
CA ASP A 723 -12.09 -12.61 -30.03
C ASP A 723 -11.85 -12.28 -31.52
N GLY A 724 -12.70 -11.42 -32.08
CA GLY A 724 -12.65 -11.04 -33.51
C GLY A 724 -13.41 -11.98 -34.47
N LEU A 725 -14.12 -13.00 -33.96
CA LEU A 725 -14.85 -13.98 -34.78
C LEU A 725 -15.92 -13.34 -35.69
N LEU A 726 -16.56 -12.26 -35.24
CA LEU A 726 -17.62 -11.55 -35.99
C LEU A 726 -17.07 -10.61 -37.08
N THR A 727 -15.80 -10.21 -36.98
CA THR A 727 -15.16 -9.24 -37.88
C THR A 727 -14.33 -9.91 -38.99
N GLU A 728 -14.06 -11.20 -38.90
CA GLU A 728 -13.27 -11.94 -39.87
C GLU A 728 -14.12 -12.42 -41.06
N VAL A 729 -14.20 -11.58 -42.09
CA VAL A 729 -14.90 -11.86 -43.35
C VAL A 729 -14.18 -12.91 -44.23
N ARG A 730 -12.89 -13.19 -43.97
CA ARG A 730 -12.00 -13.93 -44.89
C ARG A 730 -11.74 -15.42 -44.58
N ALA A 731 -12.31 -16.00 -43.52
CA ALA A 731 -12.13 -17.42 -43.22
C ALA A 731 -13.14 -18.30 -43.99
N GLY A 732 -12.81 -18.65 -45.24
CA GLY A 732 -13.55 -19.65 -46.02
C GLY A 732 -13.04 -21.08 -45.69
N GLY A 733 -13.87 -21.90 -45.05
CA GLY A 733 -13.58 -23.31 -44.74
C GLY A 733 -14.41 -23.88 -43.57
N TRP A 734 -14.37 -25.21 -43.36
CA TRP A 734 -15.11 -25.95 -42.31
C TRP A 734 -14.83 -25.49 -40.85
N ARG A 735 -13.77 -24.69 -40.67
CA ARG A 735 -13.34 -24.16 -39.37
C ARG A 735 -14.20 -22.98 -38.88
N ARG A 736 -14.86 -22.23 -39.79
CA ARG A 736 -15.80 -21.16 -39.43
C ARG A 736 -17.06 -21.68 -38.73
N PRO A 737 -17.78 -22.70 -39.24
CA PRO A 737 -18.92 -23.25 -38.52
C PRO A 737 -18.51 -23.90 -37.19
N ALA A 738 -17.32 -24.50 -37.10
CA ALA A 738 -16.78 -25.00 -35.83
C ALA A 738 -16.58 -23.88 -34.79
N GLY A 739 -16.06 -22.72 -35.21
CA GLY A 739 -15.93 -21.54 -34.34
C GLY A 739 -17.28 -20.94 -33.91
N LEU A 740 -18.25 -20.88 -34.82
CA LEU A 740 -19.61 -20.42 -34.51
C LEU A 740 -20.31 -21.38 -33.53
N LEU A 741 -20.21 -22.69 -33.77
CA LEU A 741 -20.74 -23.71 -32.86
C LEU A 741 -20.09 -23.59 -31.47
N GLY A 742 -18.77 -23.42 -31.41
CA GLY A 742 -18.07 -23.16 -30.14
C GLY A 742 -18.57 -21.91 -29.42
N GLY A 743 -18.83 -20.82 -30.17
CA GLY A 743 -19.43 -19.61 -29.63
C GLY A 743 -20.84 -19.81 -29.08
N VAL A 744 -21.69 -20.57 -29.78
CA VAL A 744 -23.06 -20.91 -29.33
C VAL A 744 -23.02 -21.76 -28.06
N LEU A 745 -22.16 -22.79 -28.01
CA LEU A 745 -22.01 -23.64 -26.83
C LEU A 745 -21.48 -22.87 -25.62
N ALA A 746 -20.55 -21.93 -25.83
CA ALA A 746 -20.06 -21.05 -24.79
C ALA A 746 -21.16 -20.11 -24.27
N ALA A 747 -21.92 -19.48 -25.17
CA ALA A 747 -23.06 -18.64 -24.81
C ALA A 747 -24.14 -19.41 -24.05
N PHE A 748 -24.46 -20.63 -24.50
CA PHE A 748 -25.38 -21.54 -23.82
C PHE A 748 -24.93 -21.86 -22.40
N SER A 749 -23.63 -22.11 -22.20
CA SER A 749 -23.06 -22.40 -20.88
C SER A 749 -23.15 -21.18 -19.94
N VAL A 750 -22.90 -19.97 -20.46
CA VAL A 750 -22.99 -18.73 -19.67
C VAL A 750 -24.45 -18.38 -19.33
N VAL A 751 -25.33 -18.33 -20.34
CA VAL A 751 -26.74 -17.98 -20.15
C VAL A 751 -27.45 -19.03 -19.30
N GLY A 752 -27.19 -20.32 -19.57
CA GLY A 752 -27.72 -21.42 -18.77
C GLY A 752 -27.21 -21.38 -17.32
N GLY A 753 -25.95 -21.02 -17.10
CA GLY A 753 -25.38 -20.83 -15.76
C GLY A 753 -26.02 -19.67 -14.99
N LEU A 754 -26.23 -18.51 -15.65
CA LEU A 754 -26.93 -17.37 -15.06
C LEU A 754 -28.38 -17.70 -14.70
N ALA A 755 -29.11 -18.33 -15.63
CA ALA A 755 -30.50 -18.73 -15.40
C ALA A 755 -30.62 -19.76 -14.28
N TRP A 756 -29.74 -20.76 -14.27
CA TRP A 756 -29.67 -21.74 -13.19
C TRP A 756 -29.40 -21.06 -11.85
N TRP A 757 -28.40 -20.17 -11.76
CA TRP A 757 -28.06 -19.50 -10.51
C TRP A 757 -29.18 -18.57 -10.02
N ALA A 758 -29.86 -17.86 -10.92
CA ALA A 758 -31.02 -17.05 -10.57
C ALA A 758 -32.15 -17.88 -9.94
N VAL A 759 -32.43 -19.06 -10.52
CA VAL A 759 -33.52 -19.94 -10.06
C VAL A 759 -33.12 -20.75 -8.84
N ALA A 760 -32.01 -21.48 -8.89
CA ALA A 760 -31.53 -22.35 -7.82
C ALA A 760 -30.97 -21.57 -6.62
N GLY A 761 -30.53 -20.32 -6.81
CA GLY A 761 -29.92 -19.51 -5.76
C GLY A 761 -28.68 -20.14 -5.16
N ILE A 762 -28.35 -19.76 -3.92
CA ILE A 762 -27.32 -20.40 -3.10
C ILE A 762 -28.00 -21.45 -2.19
N SER A 763 -28.71 -22.39 -2.81
CA SER A 763 -29.39 -23.47 -2.09
C SER A 763 -28.42 -24.63 -1.81
N GLY A 764 -28.16 -24.90 -0.54
CA GLY A 764 -27.21 -25.92 -0.12
C GLY A 764 -27.05 -25.98 1.40
N PRO A 765 -26.00 -26.65 1.90
CA PRO A 765 -25.72 -26.74 3.33
C PRO A 765 -25.26 -25.42 3.96
N LEU A 766 -24.97 -24.39 3.15
CA LEU A 766 -24.73 -23.03 3.64
C LEU A 766 -26.07 -22.36 3.98
N GLU A 767 -26.21 -21.91 5.21
CA GLU A 767 -27.41 -21.27 5.73
C GLU A 767 -27.06 -20.06 6.60
N ARG A 768 -28.09 -19.32 7.01
CA ARG A 768 -27.96 -18.17 7.92
C ARG A 768 -28.91 -18.39 9.09
N GLY A 769 -28.36 -18.52 10.28
CA GLY A 769 -29.13 -18.94 11.44
C GLY A 769 -28.31 -19.07 12.74
N PRO A 770 -28.97 -19.46 13.84
CA PRO A 770 -28.27 -19.80 15.07
C PRO A 770 -27.44 -21.07 14.86
N VAL A 771 -26.16 -20.99 15.23
CA VAL A 771 -25.21 -22.11 15.07
C VAL A 771 -25.59 -23.24 16.01
N ALA A 772 -25.78 -24.45 15.48
CA ALA A 772 -26.09 -25.62 16.28
C ALA A 772 -24.91 -25.99 17.21
N GLY A 773 -25.08 -25.77 18.52
CA GLY A 773 -24.06 -25.99 19.54
C GLY A 773 -24.63 -26.60 20.83
N PRO A 774 -23.85 -26.61 21.93
CA PRO A 774 -24.43 -26.86 23.26
C PRO A 774 -25.53 -25.83 23.59
N PRO A 775 -26.42 -26.11 24.56
CA PRO A 775 -27.42 -25.16 25.01
C PRO A 775 -26.84 -23.77 25.31
N ALA A 776 -27.55 -22.69 24.95
CA ALA A 776 -27.07 -21.32 25.11
C ALA A 776 -26.56 -21.00 26.53
N TYR A 777 -27.24 -21.52 27.56
CA TYR A 777 -26.80 -21.30 28.94
C TYR A 777 -25.42 -21.93 29.24
N MET A 778 -25.05 -23.03 28.59
CA MET A 778 -23.74 -23.67 28.78
C MET A 778 -22.64 -22.88 28.09
N SER A 779 -22.92 -22.34 26.89
CA SER A 779 -21.97 -21.49 26.16
C SER A 779 -21.83 -20.10 26.79
N ASP A 780 -22.89 -19.53 27.37
CA ASP A 780 -22.83 -18.24 28.06
C ASP A 780 -22.06 -18.36 29.39
N LEU A 781 -22.24 -19.48 30.10
CA LEU A 781 -21.48 -19.77 31.32
C LEU A 781 -20.01 -20.07 31.04
N SER A 782 -19.70 -20.74 29.92
CA SER A 782 -18.32 -20.96 29.51
C SER A 782 -17.64 -19.65 29.07
N ALA A 783 -18.33 -18.81 28.32
CA ALA A 783 -17.81 -17.51 27.84
C ALA A 783 -17.61 -16.46 28.96
N THR A 784 -18.29 -16.59 30.11
CA THR A 784 -18.16 -15.65 31.24
C THR A 784 -17.06 -16.01 32.22
N HIS A 785 -16.56 -17.25 32.19
CA HIS A 785 -15.51 -17.72 33.08
C HIS A 785 -14.39 -18.33 32.23
N ASP A 786 -13.25 -17.63 32.14
CA ASP A 786 -12.10 -17.99 31.29
C ASP A 786 -11.62 -19.45 31.42
N ALA A 787 -11.89 -20.11 32.56
CA ALA A 787 -11.52 -21.50 32.80
C ALA A 787 -12.59 -22.54 32.41
N SER A 788 -13.83 -22.14 32.10
CA SER A 788 -14.98 -23.05 31.94
C SER A 788 -15.19 -23.43 30.47
N GLY A 789 -15.32 -24.72 30.19
CA GLY A 789 -15.57 -25.27 28.85
C GLY A 789 -16.61 -26.39 28.87
N VAL A 790 -17.13 -26.72 27.70
CA VAL A 790 -18.13 -27.76 27.47
C VAL A 790 -17.50 -28.92 26.70
N LEU A 791 -17.40 -30.09 27.33
CA LEU A 791 -17.01 -31.32 26.67
C LEU A 791 -18.19 -31.86 25.86
N GLN A 792 -18.14 -31.70 24.55
CA GLN A 792 -19.11 -32.26 23.63
C GLN A 792 -18.76 -33.69 23.23
N LEU A 793 -19.71 -34.61 23.37
CA LEU A 793 -19.60 -36.01 22.96
C LEU A 793 -20.52 -36.30 21.78
N ARG A 794 -20.00 -36.99 20.76
CA ARG A 794 -20.76 -37.45 19.58
C ARG A 794 -20.45 -38.92 19.28
N GLY A 795 -21.46 -39.67 18.87
CA GLY A 795 -21.29 -41.05 18.38
C GLY A 795 -21.67 -42.15 19.39
N GLY A 796 -21.34 -43.39 19.04
CA GLY A 796 -21.81 -44.58 19.74
C GLY A 796 -21.17 -45.89 19.26
N ARG A 797 -21.76 -47.03 19.65
CA ARG A 797 -21.15 -48.38 19.62
C ARG A 797 -20.57 -48.82 18.26
N ALA A 798 -21.10 -48.34 17.13
CA ALA A 798 -20.65 -48.71 15.78
C ALA A 798 -19.55 -47.78 15.20
N GLN A 799 -19.40 -46.56 15.71
CA GLN A 799 -18.52 -45.52 15.12
C GLN A 799 -17.48 -44.97 16.12
N GLY A 800 -17.49 -45.45 17.37
CA GLY A 800 -16.70 -44.91 18.47
C GLY A 800 -17.33 -43.64 19.08
N VAL A 801 -16.81 -43.21 20.22
CA VAL A 801 -17.18 -41.94 20.86
C VAL A 801 -16.14 -40.89 20.45
N ARG A 802 -16.59 -39.83 19.80
CA ARG A 802 -15.78 -38.63 19.50
C ARG A 802 -16.04 -37.60 20.59
N TYR A 803 -15.00 -36.87 20.95
CA TYR A 803 -15.08 -35.82 21.94
C TYR A 803 -14.44 -34.55 21.42
N GLU A 804 -14.94 -33.40 21.86
CA GLU A 804 -14.42 -32.08 21.56
C GLU A 804 -14.65 -31.18 22.77
N VAL A 805 -13.67 -30.38 23.17
CA VAL A 805 -13.82 -29.42 24.27
C VAL A 805 -14.07 -28.04 23.66
N LEU A 806 -15.26 -27.49 23.88
CA LEU A 806 -15.70 -26.18 23.39
C LEU A 806 -15.56 -25.15 24.50
N ARG A 807 -14.78 -24.08 24.31
CA ARG A 807 -14.62 -23.01 25.30
C ARG A 807 -15.53 -21.82 25.00
N ASP A 808 -15.47 -21.32 23.78
CA ASP A 808 -16.26 -20.18 23.31
C ASP A 808 -17.35 -20.60 22.30
N GLY A 809 -18.02 -21.72 22.58
CA GLY A 809 -19.04 -22.28 21.68
C GLY A 809 -18.44 -22.99 20.46
N PRO A 810 -19.16 -23.05 19.31
CA PRO A 810 -18.68 -23.68 18.09
C PRO A 810 -17.43 -22.98 17.52
N LEU A 811 -16.48 -23.75 16.98
CA LEU A 811 -15.24 -23.21 16.40
C LEU A 811 -15.54 -22.17 15.30
N PRO A 812 -15.12 -20.90 15.46
CA PRO A 812 -15.29 -19.88 14.45
C PRO A 812 -14.29 -20.03 13.30
N VAL A 813 -14.50 -19.27 12.20
CA VAL A 813 -13.58 -19.25 11.04
C VAL A 813 -12.16 -18.90 11.48
N GLY A 814 -11.22 -19.82 11.24
CA GLY A 814 -9.81 -19.71 11.62
C GLY A 814 -9.41 -20.80 12.60
N ASP A 815 -10.23 -21.01 13.63
CA ASP A 815 -9.96 -21.94 14.72
C ASP A 815 -10.16 -23.39 14.27
N ASP A 816 -10.95 -23.61 13.22
CA ASP A 816 -11.13 -24.90 12.54
C ASP A 816 -9.82 -25.45 11.98
N ALA A 817 -8.98 -24.59 11.38
CA ALA A 817 -7.68 -24.99 10.85
C ALA A 817 -6.65 -25.23 11.97
N ILE A 818 -6.71 -24.45 13.05
CA ILE A 818 -5.86 -24.65 14.24
C ILE A 818 -6.22 -25.99 14.89
N ALA A 819 -7.51 -26.25 15.10
CA ALA A 819 -8.02 -27.50 15.64
C ALA A 819 -7.60 -28.71 14.78
N ALA A 820 -7.63 -28.60 13.44
CA ALA A 820 -7.18 -29.67 12.54
C ALA A 820 -5.69 -30.03 12.72
N LEU A 821 -4.85 -29.08 13.12
CA LEU A 821 -3.41 -29.28 13.40
C LEU A 821 -3.11 -29.65 14.86
N THR A 822 -4.10 -29.56 15.74
CA THR A 822 -3.92 -29.81 17.18
C THR A 822 -4.05 -31.29 17.50
N ALA A 823 -3.02 -31.90 18.06
CA ALA A 823 -3.06 -33.31 18.43
C ALA A 823 -4.00 -33.52 19.64
N PRO A 824 -4.85 -34.57 19.66
CA PRO A 824 -5.72 -34.81 20.80
C PRO A 824 -4.91 -35.34 21.98
N ASP A 825 -5.15 -34.76 23.16
CA ASP A 825 -4.41 -35.08 24.38
C ASP A 825 -4.59 -36.56 24.81
N PRO A 826 -3.50 -37.35 24.93
CA PRO A 826 -3.56 -38.73 25.38
C PRO A 826 -4.04 -38.87 26.84
N ALA A 827 -3.74 -37.92 27.73
CA ALA A 827 -4.17 -37.95 29.12
C ALA A 827 -5.69 -37.74 29.24
N LEU A 828 -6.25 -36.71 28.58
CA LEU A 828 -7.70 -36.52 28.51
C LEU A 828 -8.41 -37.72 27.87
N ARG A 829 -7.84 -38.27 26.79
CA ARG A 829 -8.36 -39.50 26.17
C ARG A 829 -8.36 -40.68 27.16
N GLY A 830 -7.32 -40.80 27.99
CA GLY A 830 -7.23 -41.80 29.05
C GLY A 830 -8.32 -41.63 30.10
N VAL A 831 -8.57 -40.40 30.55
CA VAL A 831 -9.67 -40.06 31.48
C VAL A 831 -11.02 -40.47 30.90
N LEU A 832 -11.32 -40.11 29.65
CA LEU A 832 -12.58 -40.46 29.01
C LEU A 832 -12.76 -41.98 28.81
N ARG A 833 -11.67 -42.70 28.51
CA ARG A 833 -11.72 -44.16 28.41
C ARG A 833 -12.01 -44.82 29.75
N ARG A 834 -11.42 -44.32 30.85
CA ARG A 834 -11.72 -44.81 32.20
C ARG A 834 -13.16 -44.49 32.59
N LEU A 835 -13.59 -43.24 32.41
CA LEU A 835 -14.94 -42.81 32.75
C LEU A 835 -16.03 -43.62 32.03
N LEU A 836 -15.81 -44.01 30.76
CA LEU A 836 -16.76 -44.84 30.01
C LEU A 836 -16.68 -46.35 30.33
N ALA A 837 -15.63 -46.81 31.00
CA ALA A 837 -15.40 -48.22 31.33
C ALA A 837 -15.71 -48.54 32.80
N ASP A 838 -15.11 -47.79 33.73
CA ASP A 838 -15.23 -47.91 35.19
C ASP A 838 -14.98 -46.53 35.84
N PRO A 839 -16.03 -45.72 36.09
CA PRO A 839 -15.89 -44.35 36.54
C PRO A 839 -15.32 -44.22 37.96
N GLN A 840 -14.28 -43.40 38.15
CA GLN A 840 -13.71 -43.11 39.47
C GLN A 840 -13.97 -41.65 39.92
N PRO A 841 -14.01 -41.36 41.24
CA PRO A 841 -14.14 -39.97 41.74
C PRO A 841 -13.03 -39.02 41.27
N ALA A 842 -11.85 -39.56 40.95
CA ALA A 842 -10.73 -38.76 40.44
C ALA A 842 -10.94 -38.27 39.00
N ASP A 843 -11.76 -38.96 38.19
CA ASP A 843 -11.94 -38.61 36.77
C ASP A 843 -12.70 -37.29 36.59
N ALA A 844 -13.65 -36.96 37.49
CA ALA A 844 -14.35 -35.67 37.50
C ALA A 844 -13.37 -34.52 37.78
N ARG A 845 -12.49 -34.67 38.80
CA ARG A 845 -11.43 -33.69 39.08
C ARG A 845 -10.44 -33.54 37.93
N SER A 846 -10.07 -34.63 37.27
CA SER A 846 -9.20 -34.58 36.08
C SER A 846 -9.87 -33.80 34.94
N LEU A 847 -11.17 -34.00 34.69
CA LEU A 847 -11.91 -33.21 33.69
C LEU A 847 -12.03 -31.74 34.08
N ALA A 848 -12.26 -31.45 35.36
CA ALA A 848 -12.26 -30.09 35.88
C ALA A 848 -10.88 -29.42 35.73
N ALA A 849 -9.77 -30.16 35.83
CA ALA A 849 -8.41 -29.65 35.58
C ALA A 849 -8.12 -29.29 34.11
N TYR A 850 -8.93 -29.79 33.17
CA TYR A 850 -8.95 -29.34 31.77
C TYR A 850 -9.91 -28.16 31.53
N GLY A 851 -10.52 -27.64 32.60
CA GLY A 851 -11.49 -26.56 32.52
C GLY A 851 -12.89 -27.01 32.12
N VAL A 852 -13.19 -28.31 32.12
CA VAL A 852 -14.53 -28.78 31.72
C VAL A 852 -15.53 -28.51 32.84
N ALA A 853 -16.53 -27.68 32.59
CA ALA A 853 -17.63 -27.39 33.50
C ALA A 853 -18.88 -28.25 33.20
N TYR A 854 -19.11 -28.52 31.91
CA TYR A 854 -20.27 -29.27 31.43
C TYR A 854 -19.86 -30.37 30.47
N VAL A 855 -20.59 -31.48 30.49
CA VAL A 855 -20.54 -32.53 29.46
C VAL A 855 -21.85 -32.52 28.70
N TYR A 856 -21.77 -32.40 27.39
CA TYR A 856 -22.93 -32.38 26.50
C TYR A 856 -22.83 -33.49 25.47
N ALA A 857 -23.74 -34.46 25.52
CA ALA A 857 -23.79 -35.55 24.55
C ALA A 857 -24.97 -35.33 23.59
N ARG A 858 -24.65 -35.10 22.32
CA ARG A 858 -25.63 -34.81 21.26
C ARG A 858 -26.13 -36.10 20.62
N ALA A 859 -27.45 -36.25 20.47
CA ALA A 859 -28.06 -37.43 19.86
C ALA A 859 -27.52 -37.71 18.43
N PRO A 860 -27.35 -38.99 18.02
CA PRO A 860 -27.63 -40.21 18.79
C PRO A 860 -26.48 -40.58 19.74
N VAL A 861 -26.77 -40.62 21.05
CA VAL A 861 -25.84 -41.06 22.09
C VAL A 861 -26.21 -42.46 22.53
N SER A 862 -25.22 -43.35 22.66
CA SER A 862 -25.50 -44.69 23.17
C SER A 862 -25.95 -44.65 24.63
N ARG A 863 -26.95 -45.46 25.01
CA ARG A 863 -27.44 -45.55 26.40
C ARG A 863 -26.33 -45.85 27.41
N ARG A 864 -25.26 -46.56 27.00
CA ARG A 864 -24.10 -46.86 27.84
C ARG A 864 -23.29 -45.62 28.20
N VAL A 865 -23.11 -44.69 27.26
CA VAL A 865 -22.43 -43.41 27.52
C VAL A 865 -23.24 -42.61 28.53
N SER A 866 -24.55 -42.48 28.33
CA SER A 866 -25.42 -41.79 29.29
C SER A 866 -25.41 -42.45 30.68
N ALA A 867 -25.49 -43.79 30.74
CA ALA A 867 -25.46 -44.53 32.00
C ALA A 867 -24.13 -44.39 32.74
N ALA A 868 -23.00 -44.32 32.01
CA ALA A 868 -21.68 -44.11 32.62
C ALA A 868 -21.59 -42.75 33.32
N PHE A 869 -22.07 -41.68 32.69
CA PHE A 869 -22.11 -40.34 33.30
C PHE A 869 -23.17 -40.21 34.40
N ASP A 870 -24.32 -40.88 34.27
CA ASP A 870 -25.34 -40.91 35.32
C ASP A 870 -24.85 -41.66 36.59
N ALA A 871 -23.96 -42.64 36.43
CA ALA A 871 -23.38 -43.41 37.53
C ALA A 871 -22.04 -42.83 38.07
N ALA A 872 -21.43 -41.88 37.35
CA ALA A 872 -20.13 -41.35 37.70
C ALA A 872 -20.21 -40.36 38.89
N PRO A 873 -19.41 -40.55 39.95
CA PRO A 873 -19.35 -39.60 41.06
C PRO A 873 -18.79 -38.23 40.59
N GLY A 874 -19.38 -37.14 41.09
CA GLY A 874 -18.99 -35.76 40.73
C GLY A 874 -19.77 -35.14 39.56
N PHE A 875 -20.72 -35.88 38.97
CA PHE A 875 -21.60 -35.40 37.89
C PHE A 875 -23.04 -35.21 38.39
N SER A 876 -23.67 -34.13 37.94
CA SER A 876 -25.10 -33.88 38.17
C SER A 876 -25.82 -33.70 36.84
N ARG A 877 -27.00 -34.29 36.69
CA ARG A 877 -27.74 -34.21 35.41
C ARG A 877 -28.25 -32.79 35.17
N ALA A 878 -28.02 -32.28 33.96
CA ALA A 878 -28.45 -30.96 33.51
C ALA A 878 -29.47 -31.06 32.37
N SER A 879 -30.17 -29.95 32.08
CA SER A 879 -31.17 -29.88 31.01
C SER A 879 -30.52 -29.84 29.62
N GLY A 880 -30.86 -30.81 28.77
CA GLY A 880 -30.39 -30.85 27.37
C GLY A 880 -31.09 -29.83 26.45
N ALA A 881 -30.52 -29.57 25.27
CA ALA A 881 -31.10 -28.69 24.26
C ALA A 881 -32.36 -29.29 23.63
N THR A 882 -32.39 -30.61 23.45
CA THR A 882 -33.57 -31.36 22.98
C THR A 882 -33.90 -32.50 23.94
N ARG A 883 -35.10 -33.09 23.83
CA ARG A 883 -35.51 -34.26 24.65
C ARG A 883 -34.64 -35.51 24.44
N HIS A 884 -33.81 -35.52 23.40
CA HIS A 884 -32.96 -36.66 23.04
C HIS A 884 -31.48 -36.44 23.36
N ASP A 885 -31.09 -35.21 23.72
CA ASP A 885 -29.74 -34.90 24.17
C ASP A 885 -29.60 -35.18 25.66
N ALA A 886 -28.38 -35.51 26.09
CA ALA A 886 -28.05 -35.71 27.49
C ALA A 886 -26.96 -34.73 27.91
N SER A 887 -27.08 -34.18 29.11
CA SER A 887 -26.10 -33.22 29.61
C SER A 887 -25.86 -33.37 31.11
N TRP A 888 -24.64 -33.07 31.53
CA TRP A 888 -24.20 -33.18 32.92
C TRP A 888 -23.35 -31.97 33.30
N ARG A 889 -23.43 -31.55 34.55
CA ARG A 889 -22.62 -30.50 35.16
C ARG A 889 -21.63 -31.13 36.14
N LEU A 890 -20.36 -30.76 36.05
CA LEU A 890 -19.36 -31.13 37.05
C LEU A 890 -19.56 -30.32 38.34
N GLN A 891 -19.38 -30.98 39.47
CA GLN A 891 -19.44 -30.35 40.79
C GLN A 891 -18.12 -29.67 41.18
N ASP A 892 -16.99 -30.17 40.67
CA ASP A 892 -15.67 -29.58 40.88
C ASP A 892 -15.53 -28.25 40.12
N THR A 893 -14.71 -27.33 40.65
CA THR A 893 -14.44 -26.04 40.01
C THR A 893 -13.47 -26.22 38.82
N PRO A 894 -13.81 -25.74 37.62
CA PRO A 894 -12.95 -25.86 36.45
C PRO A 894 -11.68 -24.99 36.61
N THR A 895 -10.52 -25.56 36.27
CA THR A 895 -9.21 -24.90 36.20
C THR A 895 -8.51 -25.29 34.89
N LEU A 896 -7.59 -24.49 34.39
CA LEU A 896 -6.78 -24.80 33.20
C LEU A 896 -5.43 -25.46 33.54
N SER A 897 -5.32 -26.08 34.71
CA SER A 897 -4.02 -26.57 35.20
C SER A 897 -3.45 -27.76 34.42
N ALA A 898 -4.30 -28.51 33.70
CA ALA A 898 -3.92 -29.66 32.89
C ALA A 898 -3.86 -29.37 31.38
N THR A 899 -4.16 -28.15 30.94
CA THR A 899 -4.02 -27.78 29.52
C THR A 899 -2.56 -27.58 29.14
N ASP A 900 -2.23 -27.89 27.89
CA ASP A 900 -0.92 -27.53 27.34
C ASP A 900 -0.83 -26.00 27.31
N HIS A 901 0.27 -25.43 27.80
CA HIS A 901 0.54 -24.00 27.78
C HIS A 901 1.76 -23.66 26.92
N ASP A 902 2.35 -24.65 26.26
CA ASP A 902 3.48 -24.42 25.37
C ASP A 902 3.01 -23.60 24.17
N GLY A 903 3.73 -22.52 23.91
CA GLY A 903 3.51 -21.67 22.73
C GLY A 903 4.35 -22.15 21.56
N GLN A 904 3.94 -21.77 20.35
CA GLN A 904 4.76 -22.01 19.15
C GLN A 904 6.16 -21.39 19.33
N PRO A 905 7.24 -22.16 19.13
CA PRO A 905 8.59 -21.65 19.29
C PRO A 905 8.86 -20.53 18.27
N PHE A 906 9.52 -19.47 18.73
CA PHE A 906 9.88 -18.30 17.93
C PHE A 906 8.69 -17.57 17.27
N HIS A 907 7.45 -17.76 17.73
CA HIS A 907 6.26 -17.14 17.14
C HIS A 907 6.42 -15.63 16.91
N LEU A 908 6.86 -14.89 17.95
CA LEU A 908 7.08 -13.44 17.85
C LEU A 908 8.11 -13.09 16.76
N VAL A 909 9.18 -13.88 16.61
CA VAL A 909 10.19 -13.67 15.57
C VAL A 909 9.57 -13.89 14.18
N LEU A 910 8.77 -14.95 14.02
CA LEU A 910 8.08 -15.24 12.76
C LEU A 910 7.08 -14.14 12.38
N VAL A 911 6.33 -13.61 13.35
CA VAL A 911 5.41 -12.48 13.17
C VAL A 911 6.17 -11.20 12.77
N VAL A 912 7.29 -10.89 13.42
CA VAL A 912 8.14 -9.75 13.05
C VAL A 912 8.71 -9.91 11.64
N LEU A 913 9.20 -11.11 11.29
CA LEU A 913 9.68 -11.41 9.95
C LEU A 913 8.58 -11.29 8.88
N GLN A 914 7.36 -11.73 9.19
CA GLN A 914 6.20 -11.52 8.32
C GLN A 914 5.94 -10.03 8.09
N GLY A 915 5.93 -9.22 9.17
CA GLY A 915 5.75 -7.78 9.09
C GLY A 915 6.79 -7.10 8.20
N LEU A 916 8.07 -7.45 8.37
CA LEU A 916 9.15 -6.96 7.51
C LEU A 916 8.98 -7.41 6.05
N ALA A 917 8.59 -8.66 5.81
CA ALA A 917 8.35 -9.19 4.47
C ALA A 917 7.18 -8.48 3.78
N ILE A 918 6.09 -8.18 4.50
CA ILE A 918 4.94 -7.42 3.98
C ILE A 918 5.36 -6.01 3.58
N VAL A 919 6.10 -5.30 4.45
CA VAL A 919 6.62 -3.96 4.14
C VAL A 919 7.52 -3.99 2.92
N ALA A 920 8.46 -4.94 2.87
CA ALA A 920 9.34 -5.12 1.71
C ALA A 920 8.54 -5.40 0.44
N ALA A 921 7.56 -6.30 0.47
CA ALA A 921 6.73 -6.61 -0.69
C ALA A 921 5.94 -5.40 -1.19
N ILE A 922 5.34 -4.61 -0.29
CA ILE A 922 4.63 -3.36 -0.65
C ILE A 922 5.59 -2.41 -1.38
N VAL A 923 6.75 -2.12 -0.80
CA VAL A 923 7.78 -1.25 -1.39
C VAL A 923 8.23 -1.77 -2.75
N LEU A 924 8.46 -3.07 -2.89
CA LEU A 924 8.96 -3.68 -4.12
C LEU A 924 7.91 -3.68 -5.24
N THR A 925 6.62 -3.60 -4.92
CA THR A 925 5.51 -3.49 -5.90
C THR A 925 5.27 -2.06 -6.42
N MET A 926 5.74 -1.04 -5.69
CA MET A 926 5.61 0.38 -6.03
C MET A 926 6.55 0.79 -7.17
N PRO A 927 6.15 1.75 -8.02
CA PRO A 927 7.02 2.36 -9.02
C PRO A 927 8.15 3.10 -8.33
N SER A 928 9.37 2.99 -8.89
CA SER A 928 10.46 3.87 -8.52
C SER A 928 10.04 5.30 -8.85
N ARG A 929 10.16 6.23 -7.89
CA ARG A 929 10.23 7.65 -8.24
C ARG A 929 11.47 7.79 -9.11
N ARG A 930 11.29 8.00 -10.41
CA ARG A 930 12.41 8.44 -11.24
C ARG A 930 12.89 9.75 -10.61
N VAL A 931 14.13 9.77 -10.14
CA VAL A 931 14.88 11.02 -10.13
C VAL A 931 14.81 11.50 -11.57
N ARG A 932 14.00 12.52 -11.84
CA ARG A 932 14.18 13.32 -13.05
C ARG A 932 15.58 13.91 -12.88
N ARG A 933 16.58 13.17 -13.36
CA ARG A 933 17.93 13.68 -13.55
C ARG A 933 17.87 14.75 -14.61
#